data_AF-A0AAW4AH19-F1
#
_entry.id   AF-A0AAW4AH19-F1
#
_cell.length_a   1.000
_cell.length_b   1.000
_cell.length_c   1.000
_cell.angle_alpha   90.00
_cell.angle_beta   90.00
_cell.angle_gamma   90.00
#
_symmetry.space_group_name_H-M   'P 1'
#
loop_
_entity.id
_entity.type
_entity.pdbx_description
1 polymer ?
#
loop_
_entity_poly.entity_id
_entity_poly.type
_entity_poly.pdbx_seq_one_letter_code
_entity_poly.pdbx_strand_id
1 'polypeptide(L)'
;MHLNNRTVAKGVFTLSTLTASCLMAFNSYAAVDCTTLSPWESSKVYTGGNKVQHSGTAYQANYWTQGNDPANFSGDYAQWKVLDVCATSGGENQLPTANLSSPSAADVIAVGDTVILSANATDSDGSVARVEFSVDGAIVGIVTTAPYKATWVATAGQHEFSVVAIDDKGDASVKSATTLTVKEAQQPGNEAPTVDITLSAVSVDVGALVTLTANAADTDGSVDKVDFFVAGTLVGTAVSAPYTLEYTATKAGNLAVFARATDNLGATTDSTLATLTVSGAPIANNCRPDGLYQTEGVNVPYCTVYDAEGREIMGADHPRRVIGYFTSWRAGDDPQSAYLVKDIPWEQLTHINYAFVSIGSDGKVNVGDVNDPNNAAVGKEWPGVEIDPALGFKGHFGALATAKKKFDVKTLISIGGWAETGGHFDTAGNRVADGGFYTMTTNADGSINHAGIEKFATSAVEMIRKYQFDGVDIDYEYPTSMAGAGNPDDKAIMEPRRAYLWASYQELMKVLRQKLDQASAQDGHHYMLTIAAPSSGYLLRGMETFDVTQYLDYVNIMSYDLHGAWNDHVGHNAALYDTGKDSELAQWNVYGTAQYGGIGYLNTDWAYHYFRGSMPAGRINIGVPYYTRGWQGVTGGENGLWGRAALPNQAECAPGTGEGEKNNCGHGAVGIDNMWHDTDPKGNEMGAGSNPMWHAKNLEKGIWGSYAQAYNLDPVNEPADQLVGLYQRHYDSVAVAPWLWNADKGVFLSTEDKESINTKADYVIDKEIGGIMFWELAGDYNCYVLDANGQRTQVDSTEQACASGNGEYHMGNTMTKAIYDKFKSATPYGNTLATGTIASETVDIAVSVGGFKVGDQNYPINPKISFTNNTGQEIPGGTEFQFDIPVSAPDNAKDQSGGGLKVIASGHTRANNVGGLDGVMHRVAFSLPNWKALPAGGVYELDMVYYLPISGPANYSVNINGVDYAFKFEQPDLPLADLSSGGSDGGDTGGGDTGGTTNPSNVITWVPGSTQVKTGDVVIYNGKCFIAKNNPGVWESPTQSNWFWDATTCP
;
A
#
# COMPACT_ATOMS: atom_id res chain seq x y z
N MET A 1 15.11 57.96 6.95
CA MET A 1 14.14 58.28 5.88
C MET A 1 12.98 57.31 6.02
N HIS A 2 11.78 57.88 6.14
CA HIS A 2 10.45 57.32 6.43
C HIS A 2 10.00 56.17 5.48
N LEU A 3 9.06 55.26 5.77
CA LEU A 3 8.12 55.02 6.89
C LEU A 3 7.50 53.59 6.75
N ASN A 4 7.48 52.84 7.87
CA ASN A 4 6.43 51.95 8.43
C ASN A 4 5.65 50.89 7.61
N ASN A 5 5.91 49.63 8.00
CA ASN A 5 5.02 48.64 8.64
C ASN A 5 3.52 48.61 8.29
N ARG A 6 3.01 47.40 7.95
CA ARG A 6 1.90 46.77 8.70
C ARG A 6 1.77 45.26 8.47
N THR A 7 2.11 44.56 9.55
CA THR A 7 1.63 43.28 10.08
C THR A 7 0.26 42.78 9.60
N VAL A 8 0.25 41.49 9.24
CA VAL A 8 -0.93 40.62 9.11
C VAL A 8 -0.97 39.68 10.33
N ALA A 9 -2.08 39.73 11.07
CA ALA A 9 -2.50 38.81 12.15
C ALA A 9 -3.90 39.30 12.54
N LYS A 10 -4.96 38.55 12.85
CA LYS A 10 -5.37 37.16 13.10
C LYS A 10 -6.90 37.22 12.83
N GLY A 11 -7.68 36.19 12.59
CA GLY A 11 -7.53 34.75 12.70
C GLY A 11 -8.92 34.12 12.63
N VAL A 12 -8.91 32.79 12.65
CA VAL A 12 -9.92 31.87 13.19
C VAL A 12 -11.35 31.98 12.61
N PHE A 13 -11.59 31.04 11.70
CA PHE A 13 -12.89 30.56 11.25
C PHE A 13 -13.47 29.52 12.21
N THR A 14 -14.79 29.26 12.03
CA THR A 14 -15.72 28.27 12.64
C THR A 14 -16.68 28.88 13.66
N LEU A 15 -18.01 28.74 13.60
CA LEU A 15 -19.00 27.96 12.83
C LEU A 15 -20.27 28.88 12.81
N SER A 16 -21.20 28.93 11.85
CA SER A 16 -22.23 27.92 11.57
C SER A 16 -23.27 28.48 10.57
N THR A 17 -23.80 27.57 9.76
CA THR A 17 -24.97 27.57 8.86
C THR A 17 -26.22 28.38 9.27
N LEU A 18 -26.83 29.14 8.32
CA LEU A 18 -28.20 28.98 7.75
C LEU A 18 -28.83 30.31 7.20
N THR A 19 -29.12 30.30 5.89
CA THR A 19 -30.31 30.82 5.14
C THR A 19 -30.82 32.28 5.19
N ALA A 20 -30.94 32.83 3.96
CA ALA A 20 -32.11 33.49 3.35
C ALA A 20 -32.48 34.98 3.59
N SER A 21 -32.38 35.75 2.49
CA SER A 21 -33.37 36.68 1.89
C SER A 21 -33.64 38.12 2.41
N CYS A 22 -33.61 39.04 1.43
CA CYS A 22 -34.39 40.30 1.21
C CYS A 22 -33.90 41.71 1.66
N LEU A 23 -33.67 42.54 0.61
CA LEU A 23 -33.90 43.99 0.34
C LEU A 23 -33.75 45.09 1.43
N MET A 24 -33.07 46.19 1.03
CA MET A 24 -33.24 47.54 1.59
C MET A 24 -33.23 48.64 0.49
N ALA A 25 -33.98 49.72 0.71
CA ALA A 25 -34.20 50.89 -0.17
C ALA A 25 -33.87 52.22 0.55
N PHE A 26 -33.45 53.31 -0.14
CA PHE A 26 -33.56 54.74 0.31
C PHE A 26 -33.47 55.80 -0.84
N ASN A 27 -34.07 56.98 -0.64
CA ASN A 27 -34.48 58.07 -1.58
C ASN A 27 -33.51 59.28 -1.81
N SER A 28 -33.76 60.13 -2.83
CA SER A 28 -32.99 61.31 -3.37
C SER A 28 -33.71 62.70 -3.34
N TYR A 29 -32.97 63.82 -3.53
CA TYR A 29 -33.44 65.24 -3.62
C TYR A 29 -33.61 65.73 -5.10
N ALA A 30 -34.52 66.68 -5.41
CA ALA A 30 -35.01 66.99 -6.78
C ALA A 30 -34.58 68.36 -7.41
N ALA A 31 -34.34 68.38 -8.74
CA ALA A 31 -33.93 69.51 -9.61
C ALA A 31 -35.09 70.45 -10.05
N VAL A 32 -34.79 71.63 -10.64
CA VAL A 32 -35.78 72.67 -11.03
C VAL A 32 -36.42 72.39 -12.41
N ASP A 33 -37.76 72.39 -12.47
CA ASP A 33 -38.53 72.24 -13.72
C ASP A 33 -38.49 73.52 -14.57
N CYS A 34 -37.74 73.46 -15.67
CA CYS A 34 -37.58 74.57 -16.61
C CYS A 34 -38.62 74.62 -17.73
N THR A 35 -39.55 73.66 -17.83
CA THR A 35 -40.57 73.65 -18.88
C THR A 35 -41.46 74.90 -18.84
N THR A 36 -41.56 75.53 -17.67
CA THR A 36 -42.35 76.76 -17.46
C THR A 36 -41.54 78.04 -17.66
N LEU A 37 -40.22 77.96 -17.86
CA LEU A 37 -39.36 79.11 -18.09
C LEU A 37 -39.16 79.35 -19.58
N SER A 38 -39.35 80.60 -20.01
CA SER A 38 -39.05 80.98 -21.40
C SER A 38 -37.55 80.92 -21.68
N PRO A 39 -37.12 80.53 -22.90
CA PRO A 39 -35.72 80.62 -23.31
C PRO A 39 -35.20 82.06 -23.20
N TRP A 40 -33.92 82.22 -22.86
CA TRP A 40 -33.27 83.52 -22.90
C TRP A 40 -33.10 83.98 -24.35
N GLU A 41 -33.41 85.25 -24.61
CA GLU A 41 -33.30 85.90 -25.91
C GLU A 41 -32.44 87.16 -25.78
N SER A 42 -31.38 87.25 -26.57
CA SER A 42 -30.41 88.35 -26.49
C SER A 42 -31.01 89.72 -26.78
N SER A 43 -32.03 89.79 -27.64
CA SER A 43 -32.70 91.05 -27.99
C SER A 43 -33.75 91.49 -26.96
N LYS A 44 -34.09 90.67 -25.96
CA LYS A 44 -35.14 90.98 -24.97
C LYS A 44 -34.55 91.63 -23.72
N VAL A 45 -35.24 92.65 -23.21
CA VAL A 45 -34.92 93.28 -21.94
C VAL A 45 -35.50 92.45 -20.80
N TYR A 46 -34.67 92.12 -19.82
CA TYR A 46 -35.05 91.45 -18.57
C TYR A 46 -34.78 92.39 -17.39
N THR A 47 -35.68 92.43 -16.43
CA THR A 47 -35.52 93.18 -15.17
C THR A 47 -35.36 92.22 -13.99
N GLY A 48 -34.84 92.74 -12.88
CA GLY A 48 -34.55 91.94 -11.69
C GLY A 48 -35.75 91.10 -11.24
N GLY A 49 -35.55 89.79 -11.10
CA GLY A 49 -36.57 88.78 -10.79
C GLY A 49 -37.03 87.95 -11.98
N ASN A 50 -36.82 88.37 -13.23
CA ASN A 50 -37.22 87.58 -14.39
C ASN A 50 -36.41 86.27 -14.48
N LYS A 51 -37.11 85.15 -14.71
CA LYS A 51 -36.50 83.83 -14.85
C LYS A 51 -36.55 83.35 -16.28
N VAL A 52 -35.46 82.76 -16.73
CA VAL A 52 -35.31 82.19 -18.08
C VAL A 52 -34.58 80.86 -17.99
N GLN A 53 -34.76 80.02 -19.01
CA GLN A 53 -33.87 78.90 -19.24
C GLN A 53 -32.86 79.24 -20.33
N HIS A 54 -31.62 78.80 -20.17
CA HIS A 54 -30.61 78.88 -21.21
C HIS A 54 -29.68 77.68 -21.13
N SER A 55 -29.50 76.97 -22.24
CA SER A 55 -28.62 75.79 -22.33
C SER A 55 -28.83 74.74 -21.21
N GLY A 56 -30.09 74.45 -20.85
CA GLY A 56 -30.40 73.41 -19.87
C GLY A 56 -30.21 73.82 -18.40
N THR A 57 -30.12 75.11 -18.09
CA THR A 57 -30.05 75.63 -16.72
C THR A 57 -31.02 76.80 -16.52
N ALA A 58 -31.66 76.86 -15.34
CA ALA A 58 -32.53 77.96 -14.96
C ALA A 58 -31.72 79.12 -14.37
N TYR A 59 -32.00 80.34 -14.85
CA TYR A 59 -31.39 81.58 -14.36
C TYR A 59 -32.44 82.61 -13.96
N GLN A 60 -32.11 83.49 -13.02
CA GLN A 60 -32.91 84.64 -12.62
C GLN A 60 -32.11 85.93 -12.79
N ALA A 61 -32.63 86.93 -13.49
CA ALA A 61 -31.98 88.24 -13.59
C ALA A 61 -31.93 88.90 -12.19
N ASN A 62 -30.77 89.41 -11.79
CA ASN A 62 -30.63 90.16 -10.53
C ASN A 62 -31.12 91.62 -10.69
N TYR A 63 -30.95 92.21 -11.88
CA TYR A 63 -31.34 93.58 -12.22
C TYR A 63 -31.53 93.73 -13.75
N TRP A 64 -31.76 94.96 -14.24
CA TRP A 64 -31.99 95.22 -15.68
C TRP A 64 -30.82 94.72 -16.55
N THR A 65 -31.11 93.95 -17.59
CA THR A 65 -30.13 93.42 -18.55
C THR A 65 -30.78 93.13 -19.92
N GLN A 66 -30.04 93.36 -21.00
CA GLN A 66 -30.40 93.01 -22.38
C GLN A 66 -29.10 92.62 -23.11
N GLY A 67 -29.12 91.57 -23.92
CA GLY A 67 -27.96 91.10 -24.69
C GLY A 67 -26.90 90.32 -23.91
N ASN A 68 -26.87 90.38 -22.58
CA ASN A 68 -25.90 89.64 -21.76
C ASN A 68 -26.35 88.20 -21.50
N ASP A 69 -25.63 87.22 -22.06
CA ASP A 69 -25.94 85.79 -21.99
C ASP A 69 -25.85 85.22 -20.55
N PRO A 70 -26.92 84.60 -20.00
CA PRO A 70 -26.95 84.07 -18.64
C PRO A 70 -25.86 83.04 -18.31
N ALA A 71 -25.40 82.24 -19.28
CA ALA A 71 -24.37 81.24 -19.04
C ALA A 71 -22.99 81.88 -18.78
N ASN A 72 -22.75 83.07 -19.35
CA ASN A 72 -21.46 83.76 -19.26
C ASN A 72 -21.45 84.92 -18.25
N PHE A 73 -22.63 85.42 -17.86
CA PHE A 73 -22.79 86.60 -17.00
C PHE A 73 -23.62 86.28 -15.74
N SER A 74 -23.31 85.16 -15.06
CA SER A 74 -23.97 84.73 -13.82
C SER A 74 -23.07 84.65 -12.59
N GLY A 75 -23.65 84.95 -11.41
CA GLY A 75 -22.98 84.99 -10.11
C GLY A 75 -23.76 85.85 -9.11
N ASP A 76 -23.42 85.79 -7.82
CA ASP A 76 -24.19 86.45 -6.74
C ASP A 76 -24.35 87.98 -6.92
N TYR A 77 -23.44 88.61 -7.69
CA TYR A 77 -23.47 90.05 -7.99
C TYR A 77 -23.53 90.37 -9.50
N ALA A 78 -23.62 89.36 -10.38
CA ALA A 78 -23.71 89.53 -11.83
C ALA A 78 -25.14 89.84 -12.30
N GLN A 79 -25.33 90.06 -13.60
CA GLN A 79 -26.65 90.35 -14.19
C GLN A 79 -27.63 89.19 -13.98
N TRP A 80 -27.13 87.95 -13.95
CA TRP A 80 -27.92 86.73 -13.73
C TRP A 80 -27.47 85.98 -12.47
N LYS A 81 -28.40 85.29 -11.83
CA LYS A 81 -28.18 84.32 -10.75
C LYS A 81 -28.60 82.94 -11.23
N VAL A 82 -27.73 81.93 -11.07
CA VAL A 82 -28.07 80.52 -11.35
C VAL A 82 -29.06 80.03 -10.29
N LEU A 83 -30.13 79.36 -10.72
CA LEU A 83 -31.09 78.70 -9.83
C LEU A 83 -30.72 77.23 -9.63
N ASP A 84 -30.73 76.45 -10.71
CA ASP A 84 -30.28 75.05 -10.75
C ASP A 84 -30.21 74.58 -12.22
N VAL A 85 -29.58 73.43 -12.47
CA VAL A 85 -29.71 72.76 -13.77
C VAL A 85 -31.19 72.40 -14.00
N CYS A 86 -31.65 72.61 -15.22
CA CYS A 86 -32.99 72.23 -15.61
C CYS A 86 -33.11 70.72 -15.46
N ALA A 87 -34.16 70.27 -14.78
CA ALA A 87 -34.56 68.87 -14.77
C ALA A 87 -34.75 68.44 -16.23
N THR A 88 -33.71 67.84 -16.80
CA THR A 88 -33.83 67.07 -18.02
C THR A 88 -34.69 65.90 -17.61
N SER A 89 -35.88 65.85 -18.20
CA SER A 89 -36.74 64.69 -18.17
C SER A 89 -35.86 63.47 -18.45
N GLY A 90 -35.54 62.73 -17.38
CA GLY A 90 -34.82 61.47 -17.47
C GLY A 90 -35.61 60.61 -18.43
N GLY A 91 -35.06 60.38 -19.62
CA GLY A 91 -35.40 59.17 -20.34
C GLY A 91 -35.01 58.05 -19.40
N GLU A 92 -35.97 57.21 -19.03
CA GLU A 92 -35.66 55.95 -18.36
C GLU A 92 -34.52 55.27 -19.16
N ASN A 93 -33.51 54.80 -18.43
CA ASN A 93 -32.44 54.00 -19.01
C ASN A 93 -33.08 52.88 -19.83
N GLN A 94 -32.78 52.81 -21.13
CA GLN A 94 -33.35 51.75 -21.95
C GLN A 94 -32.49 50.51 -21.74
N LEU A 95 -33.11 49.44 -21.24
CA LEU A 95 -32.40 48.19 -21.00
C LEU A 95 -31.60 47.79 -22.25
N PRO A 96 -30.35 47.30 -22.10
CA PRO A 96 -29.60 46.80 -23.21
C PRO A 96 -30.35 45.62 -23.85
N THR A 97 -30.01 45.30 -25.08
CA THR A 97 -30.48 44.11 -25.78
C THR A 97 -29.35 43.11 -25.85
N ALA A 98 -29.66 41.83 -25.62
CA ALA A 98 -28.75 40.71 -25.84
C ALA A 98 -29.50 39.61 -26.58
N ASN A 99 -28.93 39.12 -27.68
CA ASN A 99 -29.47 38.02 -28.44
C ASN A 99 -28.42 36.91 -28.54
N LEU A 100 -28.74 35.75 -27.95
CA LEU A 100 -27.93 34.55 -28.12
C LEU A 100 -28.00 34.13 -29.59
N SER A 101 -26.84 34.11 -30.24
CA SER A 101 -26.68 33.74 -31.66
C SER A 101 -26.17 32.33 -31.86
N SER A 102 -25.52 31.76 -30.84
CA SER A 102 -25.12 30.35 -30.78
C SER A 102 -24.93 29.94 -29.32
N PRO A 103 -25.28 28.71 -28.93
CA PRO A 103 -25.95 27.72 -29.77
C PRO A 103 -27.40 28.11 -30.08
N SER A 104 -27.96 27.54 -31.14
CA SER A 104 -29.38 27.62 -31.52
C SER A 104 -30.11 26.33 -31.17
N ALA A 105 -31.44 26.37 -31.02
CA ALA A 105 -32.25 25.16 -30.78
C ALA A 105 -32.17 24.12 -31.91
N ALA A 106 -31.65 24.50 -33.09
CA ALA A 106 -31.44 23.59 -34.22
C ALA A 106 -30.02 23.00 -34.27
N ASP A 107 -29.12 23.46 -33.40
CA ASP A 107 -27.74 22.97 -33.38
C ASP A 107 -27.71 21.53 -32.86
N VAL A 108 -26.87 20.71 -33.49
CA VAL A 108 -26.60 19.34 -33.06
C VAL A 108 -25.22 19.35 -32.41
N ILE A 109 -25.18 19.10 -31.10
CA ILE A 109 -23.98 19.13 -30.27
C ILE A 109 -23.78 17.72 -29.69
N ALA A 110 -22.57 17.18 -29.80
CA ALA A 110 -22.20 15.91 -29.20
C ALA A 110 -21.62 16.11 -27.79
N VAL A 111 -21.78 15.11 -26.92
CA VAL A 111 -21.15 15.10 -25.60
C VAL A 111 -19.63 15.18 -25.76
N GLY A 112 -18.97 16.07 -25.01
CA GLY A 112 -17.54 16.34 -25.10
C GLY A 112 -17.16 17.48 -26.05
N ASP A 113 -18.07 17.92 -26.93
CA ASP A 113 -17.80 19.05 -27.81
C ASP A 113 -17.57 20.34 -27.01
N THR A 114 -16.59 21.14 -27.45
CA THR A 114 -16.45 22.53 -26.96
C THR A 114 -17.41 23.44 -27.73
N VAL A 115 -18.52 23.79 -27.10
CA VAL A 115 -19.56 24.68 -27.64
C VAL A 115 -19.12 26.14 -27.45
N ILE A 116 -19.12 26.92 -28.54
CA ILE A 116 -18.83 28.35 -28.49
C ILE A 116 -20.15 29.13 -28.38
N LEU A 117 -20.48 29.61 -27.19
CA LEU A 117 -21.61 30.50 -26.97
C LEU A 117 -21.26 31.87 -27.55
N SER A 118 -22.11 32.42 -28.42
CA SER A 118 -21.92 33.71 -29.06
C SER A 118 -23.18 34.56 -28.94
N ALA A 119 -23.03 35.85 -28.64
CA ALA A 119 -24.18 36.77 -28.57
C ALA A 119 -23.88 38.12 -29.22
N ASN A 120 -24.94 38.77 -29.71
CA ASN A 120 -24.93 40.17 -30.10
C ASN A 120 -25.61 40.98 -29.00
N ALA A 121 -24.92 41.99 -28.47
CA ALA A 121 -25.48 42.88 -27.47
C ALA A 121 -25.30 44.35 -27.88
N THR A 122 -26.36 45.15 -27.70
CA THR A 122 -26.37 46.59 -28.01
C THR A 122 -27.21 47.35 -27.00
N ASP A 123 -26.80 48.57 -26.69
CA ASP A 123 -27.54 49.51 -25.87
C ASP A 123 -27.80 50.77 -26.72
N SER A 124 -29.05 51.26 -26.70
CA SER A 124 -29.51 52.37 -27.53
C SER A 124 -29.29 53.75 -26.91
N ASP A 125 -29.20 53.86 -25.59
CA ASP A 125 -28.94 55.12 -24.88
C ASP A 125 -27.62 55.13 -24.08
N GLY A 126 -26.90 54.01 -24.06
CA GLY A 126 -25.61 53.86 -23.42
C GLY A 126 -24.66 52.88 -24.11
N SER A 127 -23.91 52.13 -23.31
CA SER A 127 -22.98 51.11 -23.79
C SER A 127 -23.10 49.82 -22.97
N VAL A 128 -22.89 48.67 -23.61
CA VAL A 128 -22.88 47.38 -22.91
C VAL A 128 -21.60 47.26 -22.08
N ALA A 129 -21.73 47.27 -20.76
CA ALA A 129 -20.60 47.10 -19.83
C ALA A 129 -20.08 45.65 -19.81
N ARG A 130 -20.98 44.66 -19.86
CA ARG A 130 -20.62 43.24 -19.97
C ARG A 130 -21.77 42.36 -20.48
N VAL A 131 -21.40 41.18 -20.98
CA VAL A 131 -22.31 40.12 -21.39
C VAL A 131 -22.01 38.86 -20.59
N GLU A 132 -23.01 38.33 -19.91
CA GLU A 132 -22.92 37.14 -19.06
C GLU A 132 -23.59 35.96 -19.78
N PHE A 133 -22.81 34.91 -20.05
CA PHE A 133 -23.29 33.65 -20.59
C PHE A 133 -23.51 32.64 -19.48
N SER A 134 -24.64 31.95 -19.50
CA SER A 134 -24.98 30.90 -18.53
C SER A 134 -25.48 29.63 -19.19
N VAL A 135 -25.16 28.48 -18.59
CA VAL A 135 -25.71 27.16 -18.93
C VAL A 135 -26.38 26.60 -17.67
N ASP A 136 -27.65 26.22 -17.77
CA ASP A 136 -28.49 25.72 -16.65
C ASP A 136 -28.50 26.64 -15.42
N GLY A 137 -28.43 27.94 -15.66
CA GLY A 137 -28.40 28.97 -14.62
C GLY A 137 -27.02 29.22 -13.98
N ALA A 138 -25.99 28.46 -14.33
CA ALA A 138 -24.61 28.70 -13.91
C ALA A 138 -23.87 29.57 -14.93
N ILE A 139 -23.18 30.63 -14.47
CA ILE A 139 -22.40 31.51 -15.35
C ILE A 139 -21.15 30.77 -15.85
N VAL A 140 -21.02 30.64 -17.16
CA VAL A 140 -19.89 29.97 -17.84
C VAL A 140 -18.89 30.96 -18.46
N GLY A 141 -19.26 32.24 -18.59
CA GLY A 141 -18.34 33.27 -19.06
C GLY A 141 -18.91 34.69 -18.93
N ILE A 142 -18.04 35.64 -18.63
CA ILE A 142 -18.35 37.08 -18.58
C ILE A 142 -17.43 37.79 -19.56
N VAL A 143 -18.00 38.51 -20.53
CA VAL A 143 -17.24 39.15 -21.63
C VAL A 143 -17.59 40.63 -21.70
N THR A 144 -16.58 41.50 -21.62
CA THR A 144 -16.75 42.96 -21.54
C THR A 144 -16.60 43.68 -22.89
N THR A 145 -16.15 42.99 -23.95
CA THR A 145 -15.93 43.59 -25.28
C THR A 145 -16.35 42.65 -26.41
N ALA A 146 -16.95 43.19 -27.47
CA ALA A 146 -17.33 42.42 -28.65
C ALA A 146 -16.09 41.94 -29.46
N PRO A 147 -16.14 40.75 -30.11
CA PRO A 147 -17.27 39.82 -30.18
C PRO A 147 -17.47 39.04 -28.87
N TYR A 148 -18.72 39.04 -28.36
CA TYR A 148 -19.05 38.39 -27.09
C TYR A 148 -19.15 36.88 -27.27
N LYS A 149 -18.14 36.16 -26.77
CA LYS A 149 -18.05 34.71 -26.88
C LYS A 149 -17.56 34.05 -25.59
N ALA A 150 -18.14 32.91 -25.24
CA ALA A 150 -17.70 32.04 -24.16
C ALA A 150 -17.66 30.58 -24.65
N THR A 151 -16.91 29.71 -23.97
CA THR A 151 -16.83 28.29 -24.30
C THR A 151 -17.39 27.43 -23.18
N TRP A 152 -18.11 26.37 -23.53
CA TRP A 152 -18.62 25.37 -22.59
C TRP A 152 -18.42 23.98 -23.18
N VAL A 153 -18.01 23.00 -22.35
CA VAL A 153 -17.85 21.61 -22.79
C VAL A 153 -19.16 20.86 -22.59
N ALA A 154 -19.63 20.20 -23.63
CA ALA A 154 -20.97 19.62 -23.66
C ALA A 154 -21.12 18.37 -22.79
N THR A 155 -22.06 18.40 -21.86
CA THR A 155 -22.51 17.24 -21.09
C THR A 155 -23.79 16.67 -21.66
N ALA A 156 -24.09 15.39 -21.39
CA ALA A 156 -25.33 14.76 -21.84
C ALA A 156 -26.55 15.35 -21.10
N GLY A 157 -27.63 15.62 -21.83
CA GLY A 157 -28.88 16.08 -21.24
C GLY A 157 -29.51 17.26 -21.95
N GLN A 158 -30.64 17.71 -21.43
CA GLN A 158 -31.29 18.94 -21.88
C GLN A 158 -30.68 20.12 -21.14
N HIS A 159 -30.09 21.06 -21.89
CA HIS A 159 -29.38 22.22 -21.35
C HIS A 159 -30.04 23.53 -21.82
N GLU A 160 -30.21 24.49 -20.91
CA GLU A 160 -30.64 25.85 -21.21
C GLU A 160 -29.43 26.79 -21.30
N PHE A 161 -29.16 27.29 -22.50
CA PHE A 161 -28.13 28.29 -22.76
C PHE A 161 -28.78 29.66 -22.72
N SER A 162 -28.18 30.60 -22.01
CA SER A 162 -28.73 31.94 -21.91
C SER A 162 -27.69 33.03 -21.84
N VAL A 163 -28.09 34.22 -22.24
CA VAL A 163 -27.27 35.41 -22.21
C VAL A 163 -28.05 36.61 -21.69
N VAL A 164 -27.37 37.43 -20.89
CA VAL A 164 -27.84 38.73 -20.40
C VAL A 164 -26.73 39.76 -20.63
N ALA A 165 -27.07 40.92 -21.20
CA ALA A 165 -26.18 42.07 -21.27
C ALA A 165 -26.51 43.03 -20.13
N ILE A 166 -25.49 43.68 -19.58
CA ILE A 166 -25.63 44.71 -18.54
C ILE A 166 -25.00 45.99 -19.07
N ASP A 167 -25.73 47.10 -18.98
CA ASP A 167 -25.30 48.41 -19.48
C ASP A 167 -24.37 49.16 -18.51
N ASP A 168 -23.91 50.34 -18.93
CA ASP A 168 -23.06 51.23 -18.15
C ASP A 168 -23.75 51.88 -16.94
N LYS A 169 -25.07 51.72 -16.81
CA LYS A 169 -25.86 52.14 -15.64
C LYS A 169 -26.24 50.97 -14.72
N GLY A 170 -25.89 49.74 -15.10
CA GLY A 170 -26.05 48.53 -14.30
C GLY A 170 -27.36 47.76 -14.52
N ASP A 171 -28.21 48.20 -15.46
CA ASP A 171 -29.46 47.50 -15.76
C ASP A 171 -29.23 46.37 -16.76
N ALA A 172 -30.05 45.31 -16.64
CA ALA A 172 -29.89 44.06 -17.38
C ALA A 172 -30.90 43.93 -18.52
N SER A 173 -30.45 43.40 -19.66
CA SER A 173 -31.31 43.03 -20.77
C SER A 173 -32.32 41.97 -20.36
N VAL A 174 -33.42 41.85 -21.11
CA VAL A 174 -34.25 40.64 -21.07
C VAL A 174 -33.37 39.43 -21.41
N LYS A 175 -33.45 38.37 -20.61
CA LYS A 175 -32.70 37.11 -20.81
C LYS A 175 -33.08 36.51 -22.17
N SER A 176 -32.09 36.36 -23.05
CA SER A 176 -32.23 35.57 -24.28
C SER A 176 -31.75 34.16 -23.98
N ALA A 177 -32.61 33.16 -24.19
CA ALA A 177 -32.31 31.77 -23.88
C ALA A 177 -32.73 30.85 -25.01
N THR A 178 -31.98 29.75 -25.15
CA THR A 178 -32.36 28.62 -26.00
C THR A 178 -32.15 27.33 -25.21
N THR A 179 -33.03 26.36 -25.42
CA THR A 179 -32.88 25.02 -24.86
C THR A 179 -32.58 24.07 -25.99
N LEU A 180 -31.51 23.28 -25.85
CA LEU A 180 -31.20 22.20 -26.77
C LEU A 180 -30.88 20.93 -25.97
N THR A 181 -31.19 19.78 -26.57
CA THR A 181 -30.85 18.49 -25.98
C THR A 181 -29.55 18.01 -26.59
N VAL A 182 -28.49 17.96 -25.77
CA VAL A 182 -27.26 17.27 -26.12
C VAL A 182 -27.57 15.78 -25.99
N LYS A 183 -27.80 15.14 -27.14
CA LYS A 183 -27.99 13.69 -27.20
C LYS A 183 -26.64 13.04 -26.97
N GLU A 184 -26.62 11.91 -26.27
CA GLU A 184 -25.45 11.03 -26.35
C GLU A 184 -25.13 10.79 -27.83
N ALA A 185 -23.86 10.90 -28.19
CA ALA A 185 -23.44 10.47 -29.50
C ALA A 185 -23.83 8.99 -29.61
N GLN A 186 -24.70 8.66 -30.56
CA GLN A 186 -24.62 7.32 -31.13
C GLN A 186 -23.24 7.27 -31.75
N GLN A 187 -22.31 6.59 -31.07
CA GLN A 187 -21.10 6.10 -31.69
C GLN A 187 -21.53 5.48 -33.03
N PRO A 188 -20.83 5.71 -34.17
CA PRO A 188 -20.80 4.65 -35.17
C PRO A 188 -20.41 3.41 -34.35
N GLY A 189 -21.32 2.44 -34.26
CA GLY A 189 -21.16 1.37 -33.28
C GLY A 189 -19.78 0.79 -33.48
N ASN A 190 -18.91 0.89 -32.47
CA ASN A 190 -17.55 0.36 -32.52
C ASN A 190 -17.65 -1.09 -33.01
N GLU A 191 -17.21 -1.33 -34.25
CA GLU A 191 -17.31 -2.65 -34.85
C GLU A 191 -16.18 -3.48 -34.25
N ALA A 192 -16.53 -4.40 -33.34
CA ALA A 192 -15.54 -5.26 -32.70
C ALA A 192 -14.60 -5.91 -33.75
N PRO A 193 -13.30 -6.01 -33.46
CA PRO A 193 -12.32 -6.45 -34.45
C PRO A 193 -12.61 -7.87 -34.92
N THR A 194 -12.12 -8.27 -36.08
CA THR A 194 -12.10 -9.68 -36.51
C THR A 194 -10.85 -10.36 -36.02
N VAL A 195 -10.92 -11.64 -35.66
CA VAL A 195 -9.74 -12.45 -35.31
C VAL A 195 -9.91 -13.93 -35.65
N ASP A 196 -8.90 -14.51 -36.28
CA ASP A 196 -8.74 -15.95 -36.48
C ASP A 196 -7.43 -16.44 -35.86
N ILE A 197 -7.38 -17.70 -35.44
CA ILE A 197 -6.19 -18.34 -34.86
C ILE A 197 -5.74 -19.56 -35.68
N THR A 198 -4.43 -19.73 -35.80
CA THR A 198 -3.79 -20.91 -36.38
C THR A 198 -2.68 -21.40 -35.48
N LEU A 199 -2.49 -22.73 -35.43
CA LEU A 199 -1.47 -23.40 -34.63
C LEU A 199 -0.41 -23.98 -35.57
N SER A 200 0.87 -23.85 -35.24
CA SER A 200 1.96 -24.51 -35.98
C SER A 200 1.89 -26.04 -35.92
N ALA A 201 1.28 -26.60 -34.86
CA ALA A 201 0.96 -28.01 -34.69
C ALA A 201 -0.35 -28.16 -33.90
N VAL A 202 -1.15 -29.19 -34.25
CA VAL A 202 -2.41 -29.52 -33.55
C VAL A 202 -2.27 -30.70 -32.59
N SER A 203 -1.13 -31.39 -32.61
CA SER A 203 -0.80 -32.45 -31.67
C SER A 203 0.69 -32.44 -31.36
N VAL A 204 1.03 -32.45 -30.06
CA VAL A 204 2.41 -32.41 -29.56
C VAL A 204 2.55 -33.19 -28.25
N ASP A 205 3.78 -33.41 -27.78
CA ASP A 205 4.05 -33.93 -26.44
C ASP A 205 4.15 -32.80 -25.41
N VAL A 206 3.96 -33.10 -24.12
CA VAL A 206 4.24 -32.16 -23.02
C VAL A 206 5.71 -31.68 -23.13
N GLY A 207 5.92 -30.37 -23.08
CA GLY A 207 7.21 -29.69 -23.23
C GLY A 207 7.51 -29.22 -24.66
N ALA A 208 6.68 -29.56 -25.65
CA ALA A 208 6.87 -29.10 -27.03
C ALA A 208 6.40 -27.65 -27.23
N LEU A 209 7.10 -26.92 -28.10
CA LEU A 209 6.74 -25.55 -28.48
C LEU A 209 5.73 -25.55 -29.65
N VAL A 210 4.73 -24.69 -29.58
CA VAL A 210 3.68 -24.48 -30.58
C VAL A 210 3.52 -22.97 -30.79
N THR A 211 3.90 -22.46 -31.96
CA THR A 211 3.57 -21.10 -32.37
C THR A 211 2.05 -20.95 -32.57
N LEU A 212 1.44 -20.04 -31.83
CA LEU A 212 0.08 -19.53 -32.02
C LEU A 212 0.17 -18.29 -32.90
N THR A 213 -0.56 -18.26 -34.02
CA THR A 213 -0.60 -17.10 -34.93
C THR A 213 -2.03 -16.62 -35.05
N ALA A 214 -2.26 -15.36 -34.69
CA ALA A 214 -3.54 -14.71 -34.86
C ALA A 214 -3.52 -13.74 -36.05
N ASN A 215 -4.59 -13.76 -36.83
CA ASN A 215 -4.84 -12.78 -37.87
C ASN A 215 -6.00 -11.89 -37.40
N ALA A 216 -5.68 -10.70 -36.91
CA ALA A 216 -6.66 -9.75 -36.40
C ALA A 216 -6.69 -8.48 -37.24
N ALA A 217 -7.88 -7.97 -37.50
CA ALA A 217 -8.09 -6.74 -38.26
C ALA A 217 -9.35 -6.03 -37.79
N ASP A 218 -9.34 -4.71 -37.82
CA ASP A 218 -10.42 -3.84 -37.39
C ASP A 218 -10.85 -2.98 -38.60
N THR A 219 -12.17 -2.88 -38.83
CA THR A 219 -12.77 -2.21 -39.98
C THR A 219 -13.00 -0.71 -39.77
N ASP A 220 -13.15 -0.26 -38.53
CA ASP A 220 -13.40 1.13 -38.18
C ASP A 220 -12.31 1.73 -37.25
N GLY A 221 -11.38 0.91 -36.77
CA GLY A 221 -10.25 1.33 -35.94
C GLY A 221 -8.94 0.58 -36.22
N SER A 222 -8.24 0.27 -35.13
CA SER A 222 -7.00 -0.49 -35.10
C SER A 222 -7.02 -1.47 -33.93
N VAL A 223 -6.43 -2.64 -34.11
CA VAL A 223 -6.28 -3.64 -33.04
C VAL A 223 -5.22 -3.16 -32.04
N ASP A 224 -5.64 -2.89 -30.81
CA ASP A 224 -4.79 -2.50 -29.68
C ASP A 224 -3.93 -3.70 -29.21
N LYS A 225 -4.56 -4.86 -29.07
CA LYS A 225 -3.88 -6.10 -28.66
C LYS A 225 -4.60 -7.36 -29.10
N VAL A 226 -3.86 -8.46 -29.13
CA VAL A 226 -4.37 -9.82 -29.26
C VAL A 226 -3.92 -10.67 -28.09
N ASP A 227 -4.88 -11.15 -27.32
CA ASP A 227 -4.70 -12.03 -26.18
C ASP A 227 -4.88 -13.49 -26.63
N PHE A 228 -3.92 -14.38 -26.36
CA PHE A 228 -4.00 -15.80 -26.71
C PHE A 228 -4.41 -16.63 -25.50
N PHE A 229 -5.36 -17.53 -25.67
CA PHE A 229 -5.88 -18.39 -24.61
C PHE A 229 -5.68 -19.86 -24.93
N VAL A 230 -5.29 -20.66 -23.94
CA VAL A 230 -5.21 -22.13 -23.99
C VAL A 230 -5.93 -22.70 -22.77
N ALA A 231 -6.82 -23.68 -22.98
CA ALA A 231 -7.66 -24.30 -21.95
C ALA A 231 -8.51 -23.31 -21.13
N GLY A 232 -8.84 -22.15 -21.69
CA GLY A 232 -9.59 -21.08 -21.01
C GLY A 232 -8.73 -20.03 -20.33
N THR A 233 -7.40 -20.19 -20.33
CA THR A 233 -6.47 -19.26 -19.66
C THR A 233 -5.64 -18.46 -20.66
N LEU A 234 -5.45 -17.17 -20.37
CA LEU A 234 -4.55 -16.28 -21.10
C LEU A 234 -3.10 -16.75 -20.97
N VAL A 235 -2.47 -17.11 -22.10
CA VAL A 235 -1.07 -17.56 -22.17
C VAL A 235 -0.10 -16.49 -22.70
N GLY A 236 -0.62 -15.38 -23.22
CA GLY A 236 0.20 -14.23 -23.62
C GLY A 236 -0.56 -13.22 -24.47
N THR A 237 0.02 -12.03 -24.62
CA THR A 237 -0.57 -10.90 -25.36
C THR A 237 0.42 -10.39 -26.40
N ALA A 238 -0.05 -10.16 -27.63
CA ALA A 238 0.70 -9.50 -28.68
C ALA A 238 0.07 -8.13 -29.00
N VAL A 239 0.86 -7.05 -28.86
CA VAL A 239 0.39 -5.66 -29.05
C VAL A 239 0.73 -5.09 -30.43
N SER A 240 1.29 -5.89 -31.34
CA SER A 240 1.58 -5.46 -32.72
C SER A 240 1.64 -6.65 -33.69
N ALA A 241 1.26 -6.42 -34.95
CA ALA A 241 1.34 -7.43 -35.99
C ALA A 241 2.80 -7.67 -36.46
N PRO A 242 3.21 -8.92 -36.77
CA PRO A 242 2.41 -10.14 -36.76
C PRO A 242 2.12 -10.64 -35.34
N TYR A 243 0.85 -10.88 -35.03
CA TYR A 243 0.41 -11.36 -33.72
C TYR A 243 0.75 -12.84 -33.59
N THR A 244 1.89 -13.10 -32.95
CA THR A 244 2.43 -14.46 -32.77
C THR A 244 2.84 -14.67 -31.31
N LEU A 245 2.64 -15.88 -30.82
CA LEU A 245 3.05 -16.30 -29.47
C LEU A 245 3.61 -17.71 -29.52
N GLU A 246 4.81 -17.92 -28.97
CA GLU A 246 5.36 -19.27 -28.77
C GLU A 246 4.79 -19.88 -27.48
N TYR A 247 3.98 -20.92 -27.60
CA TYR A 247 3.36 -21.61 -26.47
C TYR A 247 4.03 -22.96 -26.20
N THR A 248 4.48 -23.21 -24.97
CA THR A 248 4.97 -24.55 -24.57
C THR A 248 3.80 -25.37 -24.04
N ALA A 249 3.53 -26.51 -24.66
CA ALA A 249 2.46 -27.42 -24.24
C ALA A 249 2.80 -28.06 -22.89
N THR A 250 2.20 -27.62 -21.80
CA THR A 250 2.59 -28.06 -20.44
C THR A 250 1.57 -28.93 -19.74
N LYS A 251 0.36 -29.00 -20.27
CA LYS A 251 -0.72 -29.83 -19.73
C LYS A 251 -1.13 -30.88 -20.75
N ALA A 252 -1.06 -32.15 -20.37
CA ALA A 252 -1.59 -33.22 -21.20
C ALA A 252 -3.12 -33.13 -21.32
N GLY A 253 -3.66 -33.51 -22.47
CA GLY A 253 -5.09 -33.48 -22.78
C GLY A 253 -5.42 -32.68 -24.04
N ASN A 254 -6.72 -32.54 -24.30
CA ASN A 254 -7.22 -31.72 -25.40
C ASN A 254 -7.45 -30.30 -24.87
N LEU A 255 -6.58 -29.37 -25.27
CA LEU A 255 -6.63 -27.98 -24.84
C LEU A 255 -7.36 -27.16 -25.91
N ALA A 256 -8.39 -26.41 -25.51
CA ALA A 256 -9.07 -25.47 -26.39
C ALA A 256 -8.23 -24.20 -26.52
N VAL A 257 -7.97 -23.73 -27.73
CA VAL A 257 -7.09 -22.58 -28.00
C VAL A 257 -7.88 -21.52 -28.79
N PHE A 258 -7.88 -20.28 -28.34
CA PHE A 258 -8.49 -19.16 -29.08
C PHE A 258 -7.69 -17.88 -28.88
N ALA A 259 -7.88 -16.89 -29.74
CA ALA A 259 -7.35 -15.54 -29.58
C ALA A 259 -8.48 -14.54 -29.38
N ARG A 260 -8.28 -13.52 -28.54
CA ARG A 260 -9.17 -12.37 -28.38
C ARG A 260 -8.48 -11.13 -28.91
N ALA A 261 -9.04 -10.51 -29.95
CA ALA A 261 -8.59 -9.20 -30.38
C ALA A 261 -9.36 -8.12 -29.62
N THR A 262 -8.65 -7.07 -29.19
CA THR A 262 -9.22 -5.85 -28.60
C THR A 262 -8.88 -4.67 -29.49
N ASP A 263 -9.86 -3.84 -29.84
CA ASP A 263 -9.62 -2.61 -30.62
C ASP A 263 -9.21 -1.41 -29.73
N ASN A 264 -8.83 -0.31 -30.37
CA ASN A 264 -8.43 0.94 -29.73
C ASN A 264 -9.55 1.68 -28.98
N LEU A 265 -10.79 1.16 -29.00
CA LEU A 265 -11.95 1.67 -28.28
C LEU A 265 -12.50 0.65 -27.26
N GLY A 266 -11.82 -0.49 -27.09
CA GLY A 266 -12.10 -1.51 -26.10
C GLY A 266 -13.13 -2.57 -26.48
N ALA A 267 -13.64 -2.65 -27.72
CA ALA A 267 -14.46 -3.80 -28.11
C ALA A 267 -13.59 -5.02 -28.43
N THR A 268 -14.18 -6.19 -28.24
CA THR A 268 -13.45 -7.46 -28.29
C THR A 268 -14.19 -8.51 -29.09
N THR A 269 -13.43 -9.36 -29.76
CA THR A 269 -13.93 -10.54 -30.47
C THR A 269 -13.02 -11.72 -30.16
N ASP A 270 -13.63 -12.88 -29.88
CA ASP A 270 -12.92 -14.15 -29.73
C ASP A 270 -12.90 -14.91 -31.06
N SER A 271 -11.77 -15.53 -31.39
CA SER A 271 -11.66 -16.43 -32.52
C SER A 271 -12.47 -17.71 -32.28
N THR A 272 -12.71 -18.48 -33.34
CA THR A 272 -13.15 -19.86 -33.15
C THR A 272 -12.11 -20.68 -32.36
N LEU A 273 -12.58 -21.68 -31.60
CA LEU A 273 -11.71 -22.56 -30.83
C LEU A 273 -10.94 -23.51 -31.77
N ALA A 274 -9.62 -23.44 -31.74
CA ALA A 274 -8.75 -24.52 -32.19
C ALA A 274 -8.57 -25.55 -31.05
N THR A 275 -8.19 -26.79 -31.39
CA THR A 275 -7.88 -27.83 -30.39
C THR A 275 -6.42 -28.24 -30.53
N LEU A 276 -5.68 -28.21 -29.43
CA LEU A 276 -4.33 -28.72 -29.31
C LEU A 276 -4.35 -30.00 -28.46
N THR A 277 -3.97 -31.13 -29.05
CA THR A 277 -3.86 -32.41 -28.33
C THR A 277 -2.44 -32.60 -27.81
N VAL A 278 -2.30 -32.61 -26.48
CA VAL A 278 -1.00 -32.74 -25.80
C VAL A 278 -0.89 -34.12 -25.16
N SER A 279 0.14 -34.89 -25.51
CA SER A 279 0.40 -36.23 -24.97
C SER A 279 1.47 -36.19 -23.87
N GLY A 280 1.25 -36.89 -22.74
CA GLY A 280 2.21 -36.99 -21.63
C GLY A 280 1.55 -37.33 -20.28
N ALA A 281 2.32 -37.83 -19.32
CA ALA A 281 1.84 -37.98 -17.94
C ALA A 281 1.82 -36.60 -17.23
N PRO A 282 0.80 -36.28 -16.41
CA PRO A 282 0.85 -35.10 -15.55
C PRO A 282 2.10 -35.21 -14.66
N ILE A 283 2.87 -34.13 -14.56
CA ILE A 283 4.10 -34.08 -13.77
C ILE A 283 3.70 -34.17 -12.29
N ALA A 284 3.68 -35.39 -11.75
CA ALA A 284 3.60 -35.60 -10.31
C ALA A 284 4.97 -35.26 -9.69
N ASN A 285 4.94 -34.43 -8.65
CA ASN A 285 6.05 -33.76 -7.93
C ASN A 285 6.69 -32.58 -8.66
N ASN A 286 6.11 -31.39 -8.48
CA ASN A 286 6.71 -30.13 -8.91
C ASN A 286 7.48 -29.40 -7.80
N CYS A 287 7.65 -29.94 -6.58
CA CYS A 287 8.33 -29.28 -5.45
C CYS A 287 7.80 -27.86 -5.12
N ARG A 288 6.58 -27.51 -5.58
CA ARG A 288 6.03 -26.16 -5.44
C ARG A 288 5.64 -25.90 -3.98
N PRO A 289 6.08 -24.79 -3.38
CA PRO A 289 5.58 -24.37 -2.06
C PRO A 289 4.06 -24.24 -2.03
N ASP A 290 3.43 -24.64 -0.92
CA ASP A 290 1.97 -24.56 -0.78
C ASP A 290 1.47 -23.11 -0.91
N GLY A 291 0.40 -22.93 -1.67
CA GLY A 291 -0.17 -21.62 -2.00
C GLY A 291 0.68 -20.72 -2.91
N LEU A 292 1.81 -21.18 -3.47
CA LEU A 292 2.57 -20.39 -4.45
C LEU A 292 1.94 -20.53 -5.85
N TYR A 293 1.55 -19.42 -6.46
CA TYR A 293 1.09 -19.35 -7.83
C TYR A 293 2.20 -19.82 -8.78
N GLN A 294 1.83 -20.68 -9.72
CA GLN A 294 2.66 -21.05 -10.86
C GLN A 294 2.03 -20.49 -12.12
N THR A 295 2.83 -19.87 -12.97
CA THR A 295 2.38 -19.41 -14.28
C THR A 295 1.86 -20.58 -15.09
N GLU A 296 0.57 -20.51 -15.45
CA GLU A 296 -0.04 -21.52 -16.30
C GLU A 296 0.72 -21.60 -17.62
N GLY A 297 0.95 -22.81 -18.11
CA GLY A 297 1.71 -22.96 -19.34
C GLY A 297 3.22 -23.13 -19.13
N VAL A 298 3.76 -22.96 -17.92
CA VAL A 298 5.21 -22.91 -17.68
C VAL A 298 5.65 -24.03 -16.74
N ASN A 299 6.66 -24.81 -17.15
CA ASN A 299 7.29 -25.82 -16.28
C ASN A 299 8.39 -25.17 -15.44
N VAL A 300 8.02 -24.64 -14.28
CA VAL A 300 8.96 -23.95 -13.38
C VAL A 300 9.80 -24.98 -12.63
N PRO A 301 11.15 -24.89 -12.63
CA PRO A 301 12.03 -25.87 -12.01
C PRO A 301 12.16 -25.66 -10.49
N TYR A 302 11.04 -25.64 -9.76
CA TYR A 302 11.03 -25.41 -8.31
C TYR A 302 11.93 -26.38 -7.54
N CYS A 303 12.08 -27.62 -8.00
CA CYS A 303 12.95 -28.62 -7.36
C CYS A 303 14.45 -28.25 -7.32
N THR A 304 14.84 -27.15 -7.97
CA THR A 304 16.20 -26.58 -7.85
C THR A 304 16.40 -25.78 -6.57
N VAL A 305 15.31 -25.31 -5.95
CA VAL A 305 15.31 -24.49 -4.75
C VAL A 305 14.47 -25.11 -3.63
N TYR A 306 13.54 -26.01 -3.95
CA TYR A 306 12.59 -26.61 -3.01
C TYR A 306 12.65 -28.14 -3.03
N ASP A 307 12.38 -28.76 -1.87
CA ASP A 307 12.24 -30.21 -1.73
C ASP A 307 10.86 -30.70 -2.17
N ALA A 308 10.62 -32.02 -2.10
CA ALA A 308 9.37 -32.62 -2.53
C ALA A 308 8.16 -32.17 -1.69
N GLU A 309 8.40 -31.66 -0.49
CA GLU A 309 7.39 -31.11 0.42
C GLU A 309 7.22 -29.58 0.22
N GLY A 310 7.93 -28.98 -0.73
CA GLY A 310 7.90 -27.54 -1.03
C GLY A 310 8.66 -26.68 -0.03
N ARG A 311 9.54 -27.27 0.80
CA ARG A 311 10.42 -26.54 1.73
C ARG A 311 11.71 -26.16 1.03
N GLU A 312 12.28 -25.04 1.40
CA GLU A 312 13.45 -24.52 0.73
C GLU A 312 14.72 -25.30 1.09
N ILE A 313 15.53 -25.58 0.07
CA ILE A 313 16.84 -26.22 0.20
C ILE A 313 17.86 -25.13 0.54
N MET A 314 18.38 -25.17 1.78
CA MET A 314 19.34 -24.20 2.32
C MET A 314 20.55 -24.86 3.01
N GLY A 315 20.68 -26.18 2.91
CA GLY A 315 21.70 -26.95 3.63
C GLY A 315 21.18 -27.55 4.94
N ALA A 316 21.79 -28.67 5.35
CA ALA A 316 21.32 -29.46 6.50
C ALA A 316 21.47 -28.74 7.85
N ASP A 317 22.34 -27.74 7.94
CA ASP A 317 22.55 -26.91 9.13
C ASP A 317 21.77 -25.59 9.09
N HIS A 318 20.93 -25.39 8.08
CA HIS A 318 20.06 -24.22 7.92
C HIS A 318 18.60 -24.63 7.65
N PRO A 319 17.91 -25.30 8.58
CA PRO A 319 16.50 -25.67 8.41
C PRO A 319 15.52 -24.49 8.50
N ARG A 320 16.02 -23.25 8.66
CA ARG A 320 15.29 -21.99 8.75
C ARG A 320 16.07 -20.90 8.02
N ARG A 321 15.38 -19.91 7.47
CA ARG A 321 16.00 -18.75 6.86
C ARG A 321 16.66 -17.85 7.90
N VAL A 322 17.87 -17.41 7.56
CA VAL A 322 18.59 -16.30 8.18
C VAL A 322 18.91 -15.32 7.06
N ILE A 323 18.25 -14.16 7.05
CA ILE A 323 18.22 -13.21 5.92
C ILE A 323 18.79 -11.87 6.38
N GLY A 324 19.94 -11.48 5.84
CA GLY A 324 20.57 -10.20 6.16
C GLY A 324 20.40 -9.17 5.05
N TYR A 325 19.91 -7.97 5.38
CA TYR A 325 20.03 -6.83 4.48
C TYR A 325 21.47 -6.29 4.48
N PHE A 326 22.08 -6.23 3.30
CA PHE A 326 23.39 -5.63 3.05
C PHE A 326 23.21 -4.29 2.35
N THR A 327 23.62 -3.20 3.00
CA THR A 327 23.40 -1.85 2.49
C THR A 327 24.56 -1.36 1.62
N SER A 328 24.22 -0.68 0.52
CA SER A 328 25.15 -0.25 -0.53
C SER A 328 25.99 0.96 -0.11
N TRP A 329 25.51 1.75 0.85
CA TRP A 329 26.11 3.04 1.21
C TRP A 329 27.25 2.94 2.22
N ARG A 330 27.49 1.78 2.86
CA ARG A 330 28.65 1.54 3.73
C ARG A 330 29.91 1.11 2.95
N ALA A 331 30.00 1.62 1.72
CA ALA A 331 30.99 1.36 0.67
C ALA A 331 32.25 2.26 0.73
N GLY A 332 32.42 3.01 1.81
CA GLY A 332 33.54 3.92 2.01
C GLY A 332 34.89 3.20 2.15
N ASP A 333 35.96 4.00 2.27
CA ASP A 333 37.34 3.48 2.42
C ASP A 333 37.81 3.52 3.89
N ASP A 334 37.04 4.13 4.79
CA ASP A 334 37.35 4.18 6.22
C ASP A 334 37.00 2.83 6.89
N PRO A 335 37.99 2.09 7.40
CA PRO A 335 37.76 0.79 8.04
C PRO A 335 36.96 0.86 9.35
N GLN A 336 36.74 2.05 9.92
CA GLN A 336 35.91 2.23 11.11
C GLN A 336 34.40 2.26 10.80
N SER A 337 34.02 2.67 9.58
CA SER A 337 32.62 2.89 9.20
C SER A 337 32.17 2.09 7.97
N ALA A 338 33.11 1.52 7.19
CA ALA A 338 32.80 0.64 6.07
C ALA A 338 32.36 -0.77 6.54
N TYR A 339 31.37 -1.33 5.85
CA TYR A 339 30.96 -2.72 5.97
C TYR A 339 30.82 -3.29 4.55
N LEU A 340 31.71 -4.20 4.19
CA LEU A 340 31.85 -4.69 2.81
C LEU A 340 31.48 -6.18 2.74
N VAL A 341 31.41 -6.71 1.52
CA VAL A 341 31.03 -8.12 1.26
C VAL A 341 31.95 -9.14 1.96
N LYS A 342 33.21 -8.77 2.21
CA LYS A 342 34.17 -9.60 2.98
C LYS A 342 33.85 -9.69 4.47
N ASP A 343 33.05 -8.77 5.00
CA ASP A 343 32.72 -8.66 6.42
C ASP A 343 31.41 -9.41 6.76
N ILE A 344 30.69 -9.88 5.74
CA ILE A 344 29.45 -10.68 5.88
C ILE A 344 29.77 -12.04 6.53
N PRO A 345 29.01 -12.49 7.55
CA PRO A 345 29.19 -13.80 8.18
C PRO A 345 28.53 -14.93 7.36
N TRP A 346 29.04 -15.18 6.15
CA TRP A 346 28.43 -16.06 5.15
C TRP A 346 27.98 -17.44 5.66
N GLU A 347 28.76 -18.10 6.51
CA GLU A 347 28.44 -19.44 7.04
C GLU A 347 27.22 -19.48 7.97
N GLN A 348 26.68 -18.33 8.34
CA GLN A 348 25.53 -18.19 9.26
C GLN A 348 24.26 -17.71 8.55
N LEU A 349 24.37 -17.40 7.26
CA LEU A 349 23.28 -16.84 6.47
C LEU A 349 22.77 -17.85 5.46
N THR A 350 21.49 -17.71 5.13
CA THR A 350 20.86 -18.42 4.01
C THR A 350 20.64 -17.49 2.83
N HIS A 351 20.38 -16.21 3.12
CA HIS A 351 20.02 -15.20 2.14
C HIS A 351 20.66 -13.86 2.47
N ILE A 352 20.96 -13.08 1.43
CA ILE A 352 21.36 -11.69 1.50
C ILE A 352 20.45 -10.88 0.58
N ASN A 353 19.80 -9.87 1.13
CA ASN A 353 19.05 -8.87 0.37
C ASN A 353 19.95 -7.65 0.17
N TYR A 354 20.30 -7.32 -1.08
CA TYR A 354 21.10 -6.13 -1.38
C TYR A 354 20.21 -4.89 -1.41
N ALA A 355 20.44 -3.96 -0.48
CA ALA A 355 19.71 -2.71 -0.34
C ALA A 355 20.57 -1.50 -0.76
N PHE A 356 20.09 -0.55 -1.54
CA PHE A 356 18.94 -0.67 -2.43
C PHE A 356 19.35 -0.43 -3.87
N VAL A 357 18.49 -0.88 -4.75
CA VAL A 357 18.43 -0.45 -6.14
C VAL A 357 17.12 0.31 -6.33
N SER A 358 17.13 1.35 -7.16
CA SER A 358 15.97 2.22 -7.36
C SER A 358 15.28 1.96 -8.70
N ILE A 359 14.22 2.74 -8.98
CA ILE A 359 13.58 2.81 -10.28
C ILE A 359 13.99 4.14 -10.92
N GLY A 360 14.62 4.08 -12.08
CA GLY A 360 15.01 5.28 -12.83
C GLY A 360 13.82 5.94 -13.50
N SER A 361 13.97 7.20 -13.92
CA SER A 361 12.89 7.96 -14.59
C SER A 361 12.42 7.34 -15.92
N ASP A 362 13.14 6.36 -16.47
CA ASP A 362 12.74 5.61 -17.66
C ASP A 362 11.80 4.42 -17.34
N GLY A 363 11.53 4.17 -16.05
CA GLY A 363 10.69 3.10 -15.52
C GLY A 363 11.40 1.75 -15.38
N LYS A 364 12.75 1.72 -15.41
CA LYS A 364 13.55 0.51 -15.24
C LYS A 364 14.26 0.46 -13.90
N VAL A 365 14.67 -0.74 -13.50
CA VAL A 365 15.57 -0.92 -12.35
C VAL A 365 16.89 -0.18 -12.61
N ASN A 366 17.34 0.62 -11.63
CA ASN A 366 18.41 1.60 -11.77
C ASN A 366 19.48 1.46 -10.68
N VAL A 367 20.74 1.29 -11.10
CA VAL A 367 21.93 1.24 -10.23
C VAL A 367 22.87 2.44 -10.45
N GLY A 368 22.38 3.52 -11.05
CA GLY A 368 23.19 4.68 -11.44
C GLY A 368 24.08 4.44 -12.66
N ASP A 369 25.12 5.26 -12.84
CA ASP A 369 26.06 5.11 -13.97
C ASP A 369 26.92 3.87 -13.80
N VAL A 370 26.65 2.85 -14.62
CA VAL A 370 27.39 1.57 -14.61
C VAL A 370 28.81 1.68 -15.16
N ASN A 371 29.16 2.80 -15.80
CA ASN A 371 30.51 3.05 -16.30
C ASN A 371 31.36 3.85 -15.30
N ASP A 372 30.77 4.36 -14.22
CA ASP A 372 31.52 5.04 -13.17
C ASP A 372 32.34 4.00 -12.39
N PRO A 373 33.69 4.10 -12.39
CA PRO A 373 34.53 3.19 -11.62
C PRO A 373 34.30 3.31 -10.10
N ASN A 374 33.62 4.35 -9.62
CA ASN A 374 33.27 4.52 -8.21
C ASN A 374 31.87 4.02 -7.85
N ASN A 375 31.10 3.53 -8.83
CA ASN A 375 29.80 2.93 -8.56
C ASN A 375 29.97 1.71 -7.63
N ALA A 376 29.45 1.80 -6.41
CA ALA A 376 29.62 0.75 -5.41
C ALA A 376 28.96 -0.58 -5.82
N ALA A 377 27.89 -0.56 -6.61
CA ALA A 377 27.23 -1.78 -7.04
C ALA A 377 28.07 -2.56 -8.05
N VAL A 378 28.64 -1.90 -9.06
CA VAL A 378 29.20 -2.59 -10.24
C VAL A 378 30.62 -2.18 -10.66
N GLY A 379 31.14 -1.06 -10.17
CA GLY A 379 32.41 -0.47 -10.63
C GLY A 379 33.54 -0.49 -9.61
N LYS A 380 33.23 -0.19 -8.36
CA LYS A 380 34.22 0.04 -7.30
C LYS A 380 34.94 -1.25 -6.88
N GLU A 381 36.21 -1.11 -6.48
CA GLU A 381 37.02 -2.18 -5.91
C GLU A 381 37.54 -1.74 -4.54
N TRP A 382 37.66 -2.70 -3.62
CA TRP A 382 38.20 -2.46 -2.29
C TRP A 382 39.32 -3.44 -1.98
N PRO A 383 40.38 -3.01 -1.28
CA PRO A 383 41.43 -3.91 -0.83
C PRO A 383 40.87 -5.08 0.00
N GLY A 384 41.26 -6.31 -0.37
CA GLY A 384 40.85 -7.52 0.33
C GLY A 384 39.42 -8.00 0.06
N VAL A 385 38.67 -7.33 -0.83
CA VAL A 385 37.39 -7.85 -1.35
C VAL A 385 37.67 -8.65 -2.62
N GLU A 386 37.27 -9.92 -2.62
CA GLU A 386 37.49 -10.81 -3.75
C GLU A 386 36.38 -10.67 -4.79
N ILE A 387 36.79 -10.55 -6.06
CA ILE A 387 35.90 -10.48 -7.22
C ILE A 387 36.48 -11.40 -8.29
N ASP A 388 35.67 -12.34 -8.79
CA ASP A 388 36.04 -13.21 -9.90
C ASP A 388 36.17 -12.38 -11.20
N PRO A 389 37.37 -12.26 -11.77
CA PRO A 389 37.58 -11.48 -12.99
C PRO A 389 36.82 -12.02 -14.21
N ALA A 390 36.35 -13.27 -14.18
CA ALA A 390 35.57 -13.86 -15.26
C ALA A 390 34.13 -13.31 -15.36
N LEU A 391 33.64 -12.64 -14.31
CA LEU A 391 32.28 -12.07 -14.27
C LEU A 391 32.09 -10.89 -15.24
N GLY A 392 33.17 -10.13 -15.51
CA GLY A 392 33.10 -8.95 -16.37
C GLY A 392 32.46 -7.70 -15.73
N PHE A 393 32.15 -7.75 -14.43
CA PHE A 393 31.68 -6.64 -13.61
C PHE A 393 32.30 -6.71 -12.20
N LYS A 394 32.31 -5.58 -11.47
CA LYS A 394 32.99 -5.40 -10.18
C LYS A 394 31.98 -4.97 -9.10
N GLY A 395 32.39 -4.14 -8.15
CA GLY A 395 31.53 -3.65 -7.08
C GLY A 395 31.05 -4.75 -6.15
N HIS A 396 30.05 -4.41 -5.34
CA HIS A 396 29.38 -5.36 -4.48
C HIS A 396 28.72 -6.50 -5.25
N PHE A 397 28.19 -6.26 -6.46
CA PHE A 397 27.57 -7.31 -7.27
C PHE A 397 28.59 -8.38 -7.67
N GLY A 398 29.76 -7.95 -8.15
CA GLY A 398 30.85 -8.88 -8.47
C GLY A 398 31.32 -9.66 -7.24
N ALA A 399 31.45 -8.99 -6.11
CA ALA A 399 31.87 -9.62 -4.85
C ALA A 399 30.82 -10.62 -4.31
N LEU A 400 29.52 -10.28 -4.36
CA LEU A 400 28.42 -11.15 -3.95
C LEU A 400 28.32 -12.38 -4.85
N ALA A 401 28.36 -12.20 -6.18
CA ALA A 401 28.36 -13.30 -7.15
C ALA A 401 29.57 -14.24 -6.99
N THR A 402 30.70 -13.71 -6.53
CA THR A 402 31.91 -14.47 -6.22
C THR A 402 31.74 -15.27 -4.93
N ALA A 403 31.26 -14.63 -3.87
CA ALA A 403 31.16 -15.23 -2.55
C ALA A 403 30.04 -16.26 -2.45
N LYS A 404 28.87 -16.03 -3.05
CA LYS A 404 27.74 -16.98 -3.00
C LYS A 404 28.09 -18.37 -3.53
N LYS A 405 28.96 -18.47 -4.54
CA LYS A 405 29.44 -19.77 -5.08
C LYS A 405 30.27 -20.56 -4.06
N LYS A 406 30.85 -19.90 -3.07
CA LYS A 406 31.67 -20.53 -2.01
C LYS A 406 30.84 -21.00 -0.83
N PHE A 407 29.74 -20.31 -0.55
CA PHE A 407 28.98 -20.48 0.69
C PHE A 407 27.56 -21.03 0.49
N ASP A 408 27.09 -21.17 -0.75
CA ASP A 408 25.74 -21.66 -1.07
C ASP A 408 24.62 -20.78 -0.46
N VAL A 409 24.84 -19.46 -0.47
CA VAL A 409 23.93 -18.44 0.06
C VAL A 409 23.19 -17.77 -1.10
N LYS A 410 21.88 -17.57 -0.96
CA LYS A 410 21.08 -16.90 -1.98
C LYS A 410 21.21 -15.37 -1.86
N THR A 411 21.24 -14.69 -2.99
CA THR A 411 21.34 -13.22 -3.06
C THR A 411 20.17 -12.68 -3.85
N LEU A 412 19.37 -11.80 -3.24
CA LEU A 412 18.25 -11.12 -3.88
C LEU A 412 18.54 -9.62 -4.02
N ILE A 413 17.99 -9.02 -5.06
CA ILE A 413 18.07 -7.58 -5.27
C ILE A 413 16.85 -6.90 -4.66
N SER A 414 17.04 -6.04 -3.67
CA SER A 414 15.94 -5.28 -3.05
C SER A 414 15.74 -3.95 -3.76
N ILE A 415 14.52 -3.72 -4.25
CA ILE A 415 14.17 -2.55 -5.05
C ILE A 415 13.19 -1.68 -4.27
N GLY A 416 13.55 -0.41 -4.03
CA GLY A 416 12.72 0.56 -3.32
C GLY A 416 13.29 0.97 -1.96
N GLY A 417 12.61 0.59 -0.89
CA GLY A 417 12.82 1.08 0.46
C GLY A 417 12.20 2.46 0.69
N TRP A 418 12.21 2.93 1.93
CA TRP A 418 11.56 4.17 2.34
C TRP A 418 11.92 5.41 1.49
N ALA A 419 13.21 5.58 1.18
CA ALA A 419 13.69 6.78 0.46
C ALA A 419 13.51 6.69 -1.06
N GLU A 420 13.60 5.51 -1.66
CA GLU A 420 13.61 5.34 -3.13
C GLU A 420 12.36 4.63 -3.68
N THR A 421 11.31 4.46 -2.86
CA THR A 421 10.02 3.96 -3.34
C THR A 421 9.39 4.88 -4.38
N GLY A 422 9.36 6.20 -4.15
CA GLY A 422 8.78 7.18 -5.07
C GLY A 422 9.80 8.05 -5.81
N GLY A 423 11.07 7.65 -5.85
CA GLY A 423 12.14 8.41 -6.48
C GLY A 423 13.48 7.69 -6.48
N HIS A 424 14.54 8.38 -6.87
CA HIS A 424 15.91 7.87 -6.79
C HIS A 424 16.91 8.98 -6.47
N PHE A 425 18.11 8.65 -6.02
CA PHE A 425 19.18 9.65 -5.85
C PHE A 425 20.00 9.83 -7.12
N ASP A 426 20.24 11.10 -7.50
CA ASP A 426 21.14 11.45 -8.60
C ASP A 426 22.62 11.36 -8.18
N THR A 427 23.54 11.55 -9.13
CA THR A 427 24.99 11.50 -8.88
C THR A 427 25.51 12.60 -7.93
N ALA A 428 24.71 13.64 -7.68
CA ALA A 428 25.02 14.70 -6.71
C ALA A 428 24.43 14.42 -5.32
N GLY A 429 23.73 13.28 -5.14
CA GLY A 429 23.07 12.90 -3.91
C GLY A 429 21.73 13.58 -3.67
N ASN A 430 21.16 14.26 -4.68
CA ASN A 430 19.82 14.84 -4.55
C ASN A 430 18.77 13.81 -4.93
N ARG A 431 17.66 13.79 -4.18
CA ARG A 431 16.51 12.96 -4.52
C ARG A 431 15.76 13.53 -5.73
N VAL A 432 15.57 12.70 -6.73
CA VAL A 432 14.71 12.95 -7.90
C VAL A 432 13.35 12.30 -7.64
N ALA A 433 12.32 13.13 -7.46
CA ALA A 433 10.94 12.68 -7.23
C ALA A 433 10.21 12.41 -8.55
N ASP A 434 10.56 11.32 -9.23
CA ASP A 434 9.92 10.88 -10.49
C ASP A 434 8.77 9.88 -10.29
N GLY A 435 8.51 9.52 -9.04
CA GLY A 435 7.37 8.71 -8.61
C GLY A 435 7.66 7.23 -8.45
N GLY A 436 8.84 6.74 -8.84
CA GLY A 436 9.27 5.35 -8.62
C GLY A 436 8.17 4.32 -8.87
N PHE A 437 7.86 3.51 -7.86
CA PHE A 437 6.78 2.53 -7.94
C PHE A 437 5.41 3.17 -8.23
N TYR A 438 5.07 4.30 -7.60
CA TYR A 438 3.74 4.90 -7.74
C TYR A 438 3.37 5.24 -9.18
N THR A 439 4.30 5.81 -9.96
CA THR A 439 4.07 6.16 -11.37
C THR A 439 4.34 4.99 -12.32
N MET A 440 5.29 4.11 -11.96
CA MET A 440 5.57 2.89 -12.72
C MET A 440 4.38 1.93 -12.72
N THR A 441 3.65 1.82 -11.60
CA THR A 441 2.47 0.94 -11.49
C THR A 441 1.15 1.62 -11.81
N THR A 442 1.02 2.94 -11.58
CA THR A 442 -0.28 3.63 -11.64
C THR A 442 -0.22 4.95 -12.41
N ASN A 443 -1.04 5.06 -13.45
CA ASN A 443 -1.19 6.27 -14.26
C ASN A 443 -1.79 7.43 -13.45
N ALA A 444 -1.66 8.65 -13.97
CA ALA A 444 -2.17 9.85 -13.30
C ALA A 444 -3.70 9.89 -13.16
N ASP A 445 -4.42 9.16 -14.02
CA ASP A 445 -5.88 9.02 -13.98
C ASP A 445 -6.35 7.88 -13.04
N GLY A 446 -5.42 7.17 -12.39
CA GLY A 446 -5.71 6.04 -11.51
C GLY A 446 -5.78 4.68 -12.21
N SER A 447 -5.68 4.60 -13.54
CA SER A 447 -5.60 3.32 -14.24
C SER A 447 -4.25 2.63 -14.00
N ILE A 448 -4.23 1.29 -14.12
CA ILE A 448 -3.00 0.49 -13.99
C ILE A 448 -2.07 0.82 -15.17
N ASN A 449 -0.81 1.09 -14.89
CA ASN A 449 0.23 1.34 -15.89
C ASN A 449 0.86 0.03 -16.37
N HIS A 450 0.12 -0.77 -17.14
CA HIS A 450 0.62 -2.07 -17.65
C HIS A 450 1.94 -1.95 -18.42
N ALA A 451 2.12 -0.88 -19.22
CA ALA A 451 3.36 -0.66 -19.97
C ALA A 451 4.56 -0.36 -19.05
N GLY A 452 4.35 0.38 -17.97
CA GLY A 452 5.35 0.63 -16.94
C GLY A 452 5.75 -0.65 -16.21
N ILE A 453 4.75 -1.41 -15.76
CA ILE A 453 4.94 -2.71 -15.08
C ILE A 453 5.71 -3.70 -15.97
N GLU A 454 5.31 -3.86 -17.22
CA GLU A 454 5.98 -4.76 -18.18
C GLU A 454 7.44 -4.36 -18.42
N LYS A 455 7.70 -3.06 -18.59
CA LYS A 455 9.06 -2.55 -18.76
C LYS A 455 9.91 -2.80 -17.51
N PHE A 456 9.37 -2.49 -16.33
CA PHE A 456 10.06 -2.69 -15.06
C PHE A 456 10.37 -4.17 -14.83
N ALA A 457 9.36 -5.05 -14.92
CA ALA A 457 9.52 -6.48 -14.68
C ALA A 457 10.52 -7.12 -15.66
N THR A 458 10.51 -6.71 -16.92
CA THR A 458 11.52 -7.13 -17.90
C THR A 458 12.92 -6.70 -17.48
N SER A 459 13.09 -5.43 -17.08
CA SER A 459 14.40 -4.92 -16.64
C SER A 459 14.91 -5.57 -15.34
N ALA A 460 14.00 -5.98 -14.44
CA ALA A 460 14.35 -6.71 -13.22
C ALA A 460 14.91 -8.10 -13.55
N VAL A 461 14.26 -8.84 -14.46
CA VAL A 461 14.77 -10.13 -14.95
C VAL A 461 16.12 -9.99 -15.66
N GLU A 462 16.28 -8.95 -16.50
CA GLU A 462 17.56 -8.65 -17.14
C GLU A 462 18.68 -8.38 -16.11
N MET A 463 18.37 -7.65 -15.03
CA MET A 463 19.33 -7.32 -13.99
C MET A 463 19.78 -8.55 -13.21
N ILE A 464 18.86 -9.39 -12.73
CA ILE A 464 19.22 -10.59 -11.95
C ILE A 464 20.03 -11.58 -12.79
N ARG A 465 19.69 -11.74 -14.07
CA ARG A 465 20.46 -12.58 -15.02
C ARG A 465 21.85 -12.03 -15.26
N LYS A 466 21.96 -10.72 -15.51
CA LYS A 466 23.24 -10.05 -15.78
C LYS A 466 24.21 -10.17 -14.61
N TYR A 467 23.72 -9.98 -13.38
CA TYR A 467 24.56 -9.92 -12.19
C TYR A 467 24.49 -11.17 -11.30
N GLN A 468 23.87 -12.25 -11.76
CA GLN A 468 23.82 -13.57 -11.10
C GLN A 468 23.13 -13.57 -9.72
N PHE A 469 22.05 -12.80 -9.56
CA PHE A 469 21.15 -12.87 -8.40
C PHE A 469 20.15 -14.03 -8.53
N ASP A 470 19.66 -14.55 -7.40
CA ASP A 470 18.70 -15.67 -7.35
C ASP A 470 17.24 -15.21 -7.33
N GLY A 471 17.00 -13.90 -7.28
CA GLY A 471 15.65 -13.37 -7.19
C GLY A 471 15.58 -11.87 -7.00
N VAL A 472 14.35 -11.39 -6.89
CA VAL A 472 14.00 -10.00 -6.67
C VAL A 472 13.20 -9.89 -5.37
N ASP A 473 13.56 -8.90 -4.57
CA ASP A 473 12.83 -8.49 -3.37
C ASP A 473 12.21 -7.12 -3.63
N ILE A 474 10.89 -7.01 -3.55
CA ILE A 474 10.18 -5.75 -3.79
C ILE A 474 9.90 -5.08 -2.44
N ASP A 475 10.50 -3.92 -2.24
CA ASP A 475 10.37 -3.12 -1.03
C ASP A 475 9.60 -1.83 -1.38
N TYR A 476 8.31 -1.99 -1.67
CA TYR A 476 7.41 -0.89 -2.03
C TYR A 476 6.76 -0.34 -0.76
N GLU A 477 7.18 0.86 -0.34
CA GLU A 477 6.74 1.54 0.88
C GLU A 477 5.88 2.82 0.61
N TYR A 478 4.54 2.75 0.46
CA TYR A 478 3.69 1.56 0.52
C TYR A 478 2.52 1.62 -0.49
N PRO A 479 2.12 0.48 -1.10
CA PRO A 479 0.93 0.39 -1.95
C PRO A 479 -0.36 0.31 -1.13
N THR A 480 -0.56 1.25 -0.20
CA THR A 480 -1.72 1.30 0.69
C THR A 480 -2.66 2.45 0.33
N SER A 481 -3.95 2.25 0.56
CA SER A 481 -4.96 3.30 0.38
C SER A 481 -5.12 4.24 1.59
N MET A 482 -4.36 4.03 2.67
CA MET A 482 -4.33 4.94 3.83
C MET A 482 -3.78 6.31 3.43
N ALA A 483 -4.41 7.41 3.86
CA ALA A 483 -3.91 8.75 3.61
C ALA A 483 -2.72 9.08 4.52
N GLY A 484 -1.68 9.72 3.97
CA GLY A 484 -0.47 10.13 4.68
C GLY A 484 0.51 8.99 4.99
N ALA A 485 0.33 7.83 4.37
CA ALA A 485 1.07 6.61 4.73
C ALA A 485 2.42 6.41 3.99
N GLY A 486 2.59 7.01 2.81
CA GLY A 486 3.85 6.95 2.08
C GLY A 486 4.89 7.93 2.62
N ASN A 487 6.12 7.85 2.10
CA ASN A 487 7.14 8.85 2.39
C ASN A 487 6.60 10.28 2.11
N PRO A 488 6.79 11.26 3.01
CA PRO A 488 6.29 12.63 2.83
C PRO A 488 6.74 13.29 1.52
N ASP A 489 7.91 12.94 1.00
CA ASP A 489 8.40 13.44 -0.30
C ASP A 489 7.61 12.88 -1.49
N ASP A 490 6.89 11.77 -1.29
CA ASP A 490 6.07 11.11 -2.30
C ASP A 490 4.59 11.54 -2.23
N LYS A 491 4.20 12.31 -1.20
CA LYS A 491 2.81 12.71 -0.92
C LYS A 491 2.07 13.25 -2.13
N ALA A 492 2.70 14.14 -2.90
CA ALA A 492 2.09 14.76 -4.08
C ALA A 492 1.80 13.76 -5.22
N ILE A 493 2.52 12.63 -5.26
CA ILE A 493 2.42 11.60 -6.29
C ILE A 493 1.49 10.48 -5.84
N MET A 494 1.64 10.04 -4.59
CA MET A 494 0.94 8.88 -4.03
C MET A 494 -0.50 9.20 -3.60
N GLU A 495 -0.78 10.38 -3.04
CA GLU A 495 -2.11 10.71 -2.51
C GLU A 495 -3.22 10.63 -3.58
N PRO A 496 -3.04 11.21 -4.80
CA PRO A 496 -4.04 11.07 -5.87
C PRO A 496 -4.24 9.64 -6.35
N ARG A 497 -3.29 8.73 -6.07
CA ARG A 497 -3.27 7.34 -6.55
C ARG A 497 -3.74 6.33 -5.50
N ARG A 498 -3.83 6.70 -4.22
CA ARG A 498 -4.01 5.76 -3.10
C ARG A 498 -5.18 4.77 -3.25
N ALA A 499 -6.28 5.19 -3.88
CA ALA A 499 -7.44 4.32 -4.11
C ALA A 499 -7.19 3.19 -5.14
N TYR A 500 -6.11 3.31 -5.93
CA TYR A 500 -5.79 2.43 -7.05
C TYR A 500 -4.50 1.62 -6.81
N LEU A 501 -3.68 2.02 -5.82
CA LEU A 501 -2.34 1.43 -5.60
C LEU A 501 -2.37 -0.07 -5.38
N TRP A 502 -3.36 -0.58 -4.64
CA TRP A 502 -3.44 -2.01 -4.35
C TRP A 502 -3.68 -2.85 -5.62
N ALA A 503 -4.64 -2.43 -6.46
CA ALA A 503 -4.91 -3.10 -7.74
C ALA A 503 -3.69 -3.08 -8.67
N SER A 504 -2.98 -1.95 -8.73
CA SER A 504 -1.74 -1.85 -9.50
C SER A 504 -0.61 -2.73 -8.94
N TYR A 505 -0.54 -2.88 -7.61
CA TYR A 505 0.43 -3.75 -6.96
C TYR A 505 0.15 -5.24 -7.19
N GLN A 506 -1.12 -5.63 -7.20
CA GLN A 506 -1.54 -6.98 -7.60
C GLN A 506 -1.06 -7.32 -9.02
N GLU A 507 -1.25 -6.39 -9.97
CA GLU A 507 -0.79 -6.57 -11.34
C GLU A 507 0.74 -6.64 -11.43
N LEU A 508 1.46 -5.76 -10.70
CA LEU A 508 2.92 -5.80 -10.63
C LEU A 508 3.44 -7.17 -10.17
N MET A 509 2.88 -7.69 -9.07
CA MET A 509 3.31 -8.96 -8.48
C MET A 509 3.02 -10.16 -9.39
N LYS A 510 1.85 -10.14 -10.04
CA LYS A 510 1.50 -11.14 -11.04
C LYS A 510 2.46 -11.12 -12.23
N VAL A 511 2.71 -9.97 -12.84
CA VAL A 511 3.58 -9.85 -14.02
C VAL A 511 5.03 -10.23 -13.68
N LEU A 512 5.54 -9.79 -12.52
CA LEU A 512 6.87 -10.20 -12.06
C LEU A 512 6.99 -11.72 -11.90
N ARG A 513 6.02 -12.36 -11.22
CA ARG A 513 6.02 -13.82 -11.07
C ARG A 513 6.01 -14.54 -12.41
N GLN A 514 5.20 -14.06 -13.36
CA GLN A 514 5.13 -14.62 -14.71
C GLN A 514 6.46 -14.50 -15.48
N LYS A 515 7.10 -13.34 -15.40
CA LYS A 515 8.42 -13.11 -16.03
C LYS A 515 9.50 -13.97 -15.39
N LEU A 516 9.51 -14.08 -14.06
CA LEU A 516 10.46 -14.90 -13.31
C LEU A 516 10.25 -16.40 -13.59
N ASP A 517 9.02 -16.88 -13.67
CA ASP A 517 8.71 -18.27 -14.02
C ASP A 517 9.19 -18.62 -15.43
N GLN A 518 8.94 -17.75 -16.40
CA GLN A 518 9.42 -17.92 -17.77
C GLN A 518 10.94 -17.94 -17.83
N ALA A 519 11.60 -17.00 -17.14
CA ALA A 519 13.05 -16.97 -17.04
C ALA A 519 13.59 -18.24 -16.37
N SER A 520 12.91 -18.71 -15.33
CA SER A 520 13.29 -19.91 -14.59
C SER A 520 13.25 -21.16 -15.46
N ALA A 521 12.18 -21.31 -16.24
CA ALA A 521 12.04 -22.41 -17.18
C ALA A 521 13.09 -22.39 -18.30
N GLN A 522 13.47 -21.19 -18.77
CA GLN A 522 14.52 -21.02 -19.78
C GLN A 522 15.91 -21.38 -19.24
N ASP A 523 16.19 -20.99 -17.99
CA ASP A 523 17.53 -21.08 -17.41
C ASP A 523 17.73 -22.38 -16.61
N GLY A 524 16.65 -23.14 -16.36
CA GLY A 524 16.67 -24.37 -15.60
C GLY A 524 16.95 -24.16 -14.11
N HIS A 525 16.61 -22.99 -13.57
CA HIS A 525 16.81 -22.59 -12.19
C HIS A 525 15.63 -21.73 -11.72
N HIS A 526 15.10 -21.96 -10.52
CA HIS A 526 13.98 -21.17 -10.00
C HIS A 526 14.45 -19.82 -9.44
N TYR A 527 13.95 -18.73 -10.02
CA TYR A 527 14.15 -17.37 -9.51
C TYR A 527 13.07 -16.99 -8.50
N MET A 528 13.50 -16.47 -7.36
CA MET A 528 12.64 -16.13 -6.23
C MET A 528 12.03 -14.73 -6.39
N LEU A 529 10.79 -14.58 -5.93
CA LEU A 529 10.12 -13.29 -5.75
C LEU A 529 9.72 -13.13 -4.28
N THR A 530 10.22 -12.08 -3.64
CA THR A 530 9.96 -11.80 -2.23
C THR A 530 9.56 -10.35 -2.05
N ILE A 531 9.08 -10.00 -0.86
CA ILE A 531 8.83 -8.61 -0.49
C ILE A 531 9.33 -8.33 0.92
N ALA A 532 9.66 -7.08 1.18
CA ALA A 532 9.59 -6.50 2.51
C ALA A 532 8.14 -6.04 2.75
N ALA A 533 7.46 -6.67 3.72
CA ALA A 533 6.05 -6.43 3.99
C ALA A 533 5.86 -5.59 5.26
N PRO A 534 4.90 -4.65 5.30
CA PRO A 534 4.63 -3.90 6.52
C PRO A 534 4.05 -4.81 7.62
N SER A 535 4.41 -4.49 8.87
CA SER A 535 3.85 -5.12 10.08
C SER A 535 2.73 -4.30 10.73
N SER A 536 2.57 -3.05 10.30
CA SER A 536 1.61 -2.11 10.87
C SER A 536 0.17 -2.44 10.48
N GLY A 537 -0.68 -2.68 11.49
CA GLY A 537 -2.12 -2.83 11.28
C GLY A 537 -2.81 -1.56 10.72
N TYR A 538 -2.17 -0.40 10.80
CA TYR A 538 -2.64 0.82 10.13
C TYR A 538 -2.44 0.71 8.61
N LEU A 539 -1.22 0.39 8.15
CA LEU A 539 -0.91 0.24 6.72
C LEU A 539 -1.73 -0.88 6.07
N LEU A 540 -1.78 -2.04 6.73
CA LEU A 540 -2.46 -3.24 6.23
C LEU A 540 -3.98 -3.06 6.09
N ARG A 541 -4.58 -2.10 6.79
CA ARG A 541 -6.01 -1.77 6.65
C ARG A 541 -6.36 -1.21 5.27
N GLY A 542 -5.40 -0.57 4.61
CA GLY A 542 -5.54 -0.04 3.26
C GLY A 542 -5.03 -0.97 2.16
N MET A 543 -4.65 -2.22 2.50
CA MET A 543 -4.05 -3.24 1.61
C MET A 543 -4.95 -4.47 1.47
N GLU A 544 -6.26 -4.26 1.57
CA GLU A 544 -7.31 -5.26 1.35
C GLU A 544 -7.08 -6.59 2.09
N THR A 545 -6.85 -7.67 1.36
CA THR A 545 -6.65 -9.05 1.86
C THR A 545 -5.23 -9.58 1.66
N PHE A 546 -4.30 -8.74 1.22
CA PHE A 546 -2.92 -9.16 0.88
C PHE A 546 -2.85 -10.38 -0.06
N ASP A 547 -3.74 -10.46 -1.04
CA ASP A 547 -3.81 -11.58 -1.99
C ASP A 547 -2.60 -11.70 -2.93
N VAL A 548 -1.72 -10.70 -2.96
CA VAL A 548 -0.42 -10.77 -3.64
C VAL A 548 0.51 -11.83 -3.06
N THR A 549 0.28 -12.27 -1.83
CA THR A 549 1.03 -13.35 -1.17
C THR A 549 1.12 -14.62 -1.99
N GLN A 550 0.11 -14.91 -2.83
CA GLN A 550 0.14 -16.05 -3.73
C GLN A 550 1.33 -16.01 -4.71
N TYR A 551 1.86 -14.85 -5.06
CA TYR A 551 2.96 -14.71 -6.02
C TYR A 551 4.35 -14.81 -5.39
N LEU A 552 4.44 -14.89 -4.06
CA LEU A 552 5.70 -14.69 -3.34
C LEU A 552 6.29 -16.00 -2.84
N ASP A 553 7.56 -16.25 -3.08
CA ASP A 553 8.28 -17.37 -2.46
C ASP A 553 8.18 -17.28 -0.93
N TYR A 554 8.41 -16.09 -0.37
CA TYR A 554 8.16 -15.78 1.03
C TYR A 554 7.99 -14.26 1.25
N VAL A 555 7.49 -13.90 2.44
CA VAL A 555 7.45 -12.50 2.92
C VAL A 555 8.48 -12.26 4.02
N ASN A 556 9.15 -11.11 3.98
CA ASN A 556 9.95 -10.58 5.07
C ASN A 556 9.13 -9.52 5.80
N ILE A 557 8.53 -9.85 6.94
CA ILE A 557 7.72 -8.90 7.69
C ILE A 557 8.67 -7.91 8.37
N MET A 558 8.53 -6.61 8.08
CA MET A 558 9.24 -5.53 8.75
C MET A 558 8.66 -5.28 10.15
N SER A 559 8.77 -6.26 11.05
CA SER A 559 8.27 -6.21 12.43
C SER A 559 9.20 -5.44 13.37
N TYR A 560 9.67 -4.30 12.88
CA TYR A 560 10.47 -3.28 13.53
C TYR A 560 9.97 -1.91 13.03
N ASP A 561 10.50 -0.82 13.57
CA ASP A 561 9.98 0.52 13.35
C ASP A 561 8.47 0.61 13.72
N LEU A 562 8.06 -0.14 14.74
CA LEU A 562 6.71 -0.08 15.30
C LEU A 562 6.51 1.20 16.14
N HIS A 563 7.59 1.66 16.79
CA HIS A 563 7.66 2.92 17.53
C HIS A 563 8.98 3.62 17.24
N GLY A 564 8.93 4.94 17.08
CA GLY A 564 10.10 5.78 16.81
C GLY A 564 9.78 7.27 16.86
N ALA A 565 10.81 8.10 16.72
CA ALA A 565 10.73 9.55 16.95
C ALA A 565 9.85 10.33 15.96
N TRP A 566 9.27 9.68 14.95
CA TRP A 566 8.23 10.29 14.10
C TRP A 566 6.96 10.65 14.89
N ASN A 567 6.72 10.02 16.04
CA ASN A 567 5.67 10.41 16.98
C ASN A 567 6.23 10.56 18.42
N ASP A 568 5.41 11.07 19.33
CA ASP A 568 5.78 11.32 20.72
C ASP A 568 5.51 10.16 21.69
N HIS A 569 5.15 8.98 21.18
CA HIS A 569 4.86 7.78 21.96
C HIS A 569 6.12 6.95 22.15
N VAL A 570 6.69 6.96 23.36
CA VAL A 570 7.93 6.24 23.65
C VAL A 570 7.64 4.75 23.86
N GLY A 571 8.23 3.90 23.03
CA GLY A 571 7.92 2.47 23.00
C GLY A 571 9.02 1.61 22.39
N HIS A 572 8.76 0.30 22.38
CA HIS A 572 9.66 -0.70 21.81
C HIS A 572 9.65 -0.64 20.28
N ASN A 573 10.83 -0.56 19.66
CA ASN A 573 11.00 -0.59 18.21
C ASN A 573 10.42 -1.86 17.57
N ALA A 574 10.58 -3.01 18.24
CA ALA A 574 10.23 -4.33 17.72
C ALA A 574 9.73 -5.27 18.85
N ALA A 575 8.59 -4.95 19.47
CA ALA A 575 7.99 -5.85 20.46
C ALA A 575 7.55 -7.17 19.81
N LEU A 576 7.88 -8.31 20.42
CA LEU A 576 7.36 -9.61 19.99
C LEU A 576 5.86 -9.73 20.28
N TYR A 577 5.45 -9.33 21.49
CA TYR A 577 4.06 -9.46 21.95
C TYR A 577 3.48 -8.14 22.45
N ASP A 578 2.15 -8.06 22.42
CA ASP A 578 1.41 -7.03 23.12
C ASP A 578 1.59 -7.12 24.65
N THR A 579 1.57 -5.96 25.31
CA THR A 579 1.66 -5.85 26.78
C THR A 579 0.36 -5.36 27.42
N GLY A 580 -0.64 -4.98 26.62
CA GLY A 580 -1.86 -4.30 27.06
C GLY A 580 -1.61 -2.86 27.52
N LYS A 581 -0.40 -2.33 27.30
CA LYS A 581 0.06 -1.03 27.83
C LYS A 581 0.66 -0.11 26.77
N ASP A 582 0.63 -0.51 25.50
CA ASP A 582 1.11 0.34 24.40
C ASP A 582 0.42 1.72 24.46
N SER A 583 1.23 2.77 24.60
CA SER A 583 0.72 4.12 24.86
C SER A 583 0.01 4.73 23.65
N GLU A 584 0.35 4.30 22.44
CA GLU A 584 -0.28 4.75 21.19
C GLU A 584 -1.63 4.06 21.02
N LEU A 585 -1.67 2.74 21.17
CA LEU A 585 -2.93 1.98 21.10
C LEU A 585 -3.92 2.42 22.20
N ALA A 586 -3.42 2.78 23.39
CA ALA A 586 -4.24 3.33 24.46
C ALA A 586 -4.82 4.72 24.10
N GLN A 587 -4.03 5.61 23.50
CA GLN A 587 -4.48 6.94 23.04
C GLN A 587 -5.60 6.84 22.00
N TRP A 588 -5.54 5.82 21.14
CA TRP A 588 -6.57 5.52 20.14
C TRP A 588 -7.72 4.66 20.66
N ASN A 589 -7.75 4.37 21.97
CA ASN A 589 -8.77 3.56 22.64
C ASN A 589 -8.95 2.17 22.01
N VAL A 590 -7.88 1.57 21.48
CA VAL A 590 -7.93 0.23 20.86
C VAL A 590 -8.33 -0.81 21.91
N TYR A 591 -7.65 -0.82 23.06
CA TYR A 591 -7.96 -1.76 24.15
C TYR A 591 -9.37 -1.56 24.75
N GLY A 592 -9.87 -0.32 24.75
CA GLY A 592 -11.17 0.02 25.34
C GLY A 592 -12.36 -0.17 24.39
N THR A 593 -12.12 -0.31 23.09
CA THR A 593 -13.18 -0.50 22.09
C THR A 593 -13.55 -1.97 22.00
N ALA A 594 -14.75 -2.34 22.48
CA ALA A 594 -15.18 -3.74 22.62
C ALA A 594 -15.03 -4.59 21.34
N GLN A 595 -15.21 -3.98 20.17
CA GLN A 595 -15.11 -4.67 18.89
C GLN A 595 -13.70 -5.16 18.55
N TYR A 596 -12.65 -4.54 19.12
CA TYR A 596 -11.26 -4.97 18.97
C TYR A 596 -10.89 -6.13 19.91
N GLY A 597 -11.79 -6.54 20.82
CA GLY A 597 -11.57 -7.72 21.66
C GLY A 597 -10.35 -7.64 22.58
N GLY A 598 -9.84 -6.43 22.87
CA GLY A 598 -8.61 -6.23 23.63
C GLY A 598 -7.33 -6.63 22.89
N ILE A 599 -7.38 -6.87 21.58
CA ILE A 599 -6.22 -7.23 20.75
C ILE A 599 -5.39 -5.98 20.42
N GLY A 600 -4.15 -5.93 20.91
CA GLY A 600 -3.14 -4.96 20.51
C GLY A 600 -2.31 -5.45 19.32
N TYR A 601 -2.11 -4.60 18.29
CA TYR A 601 -1.58 -5.01 17.00
C TYR A 601 -0.18 -4.48 16.64
N LEU A 602 0.43 -3.63 17.47
CA LEU A 602 1.80 -3.12 17.24
C LEU A 602 2.84 -4.09 17.82
N ASN A 603 2.91 -5.31 17.28
CA ASN A 603 3.87 -6.33 17.67
C ASN A 603 4.07 -7.40 16.57
N THR A 604 5.21 -8.09 16.63
CA THR A 604 5.60 -9.14 15.67
C THR A 604 4.60 -10.29 15.60
N ASP A 605 4.07 -10.76 16.75
CA ASP A 605 3.16 -11.90 16.80
C ASP A 605 1.85 -11.62 16.06
N TRP A 606 1.26 -10.44 16.25
CA TRP A 606 0.07 -10.03 15.52
C TRP A 606 0.32 -9.98 14.00
N ALA A 607 1.46 -9.43 13.57
CA ALA A 607 1.80 -9.36 12.16
C ALA A 607 2.04 -10.75 11.54
N TYR A 608 2.71 -11.66 12.25
CA TYR A 608 2.82 -13.07 11.83
C TYR A 608 1.43 -13.70 11.62
N HIS A 609 0.55 -13.54 12.61
CA HIS A 609 -0.80 -14.09 12.56
C HIS A 609 -1.64 -13.47 11.43
N TYR A 610 -1.43 -12.20 11.08
CA TYR A 610 -2.03 -11.57 9.91
C TYR A 610 -1.67 -12.33 8.63
N PHE A 611 -0.38 -12.57 8.38
CA PHE A 611 0.09 -13.25 7.16
C PHE A 611 -0.24 -14.74 7.12
N ARG A 612 -0.44 -15.39 8.27
CA ARG A 612 -0.95 -16.77 8.31
C ARG A 612 -2.30 -16.93 7.61
N GLY A 613 -3.09 -15.86 7.53
CA GLY A 613 -4.36 -15.81 6.79
C GLY A 613 -4.29 -16.26 5.33
N SER A 614 -3.12 -16.12 4.68
CA SER A 614 -2.96 -16.39 3.24
C SER A 614 -1.72 -17.23 2.89
N MET A 615 -0.79 -17.46 3.83
CA MET A 615 0.47 -18.18 3.56
C MET A 615 0.81 -19.17 4.67
N PRO A 616 1.39 -20.35 4.34
CA PRO A 616 1.95 -21.25 5.35
C PRO A 616 3.06 -20.57 6.17
N ALA A 617 3.25 -21.01 7.42
CA ALA A 617 4.25 -20.44 8.32
C ALA A 617 5.67 -20.45 7.74
N GLY A 618 6.02 -21.52 7.01
CA GLY A 618 7.28 -21.66 6.29
C GLY A 618 7.58 -20.62 5.21
N ARG A 619 6.58 -19.87 4.72
CA ARG A 619 6.73 -18.78 3.75
C ARG A 619 6.71 -17.39 4.41
N ILE A 620 6.82 -17.33 5.74
CA ILE A 620 6.85 -16.09 6.51
C ILE A 620 8.18 -16.01 7.25
N ASN A 621 8.83 -14.84 7.23
CA ASN A 621 9.99 -14.53 8.06
C ASN A 621 9.68 -13.28 8.90
N ILE A 622 9.98 -13.31 10.20
CA ILE A 622 9.85 -12.12 11.06
C ILE A 622 11.08 -11.22 10.90
N GLY A 623 10.90 -9.91 11.06
CA GLY A 623 11.97 -8.92 11.00
C GLY A 623 12.47 -8.55 12.40
N VAL A 624 13.78 -8.40 12.58
CA VAL A 624 14.39 -7.85 13.80
C VAL A 624 15.37 -6.71 13.47
N PRO A 625 15.43 -5.62 14.26
CA PRO A 625 16.31 -4.49 14.00
C PRO A 625 17.68 -4.71 14.64
N TYR A 626 18.75 -4.51 13.87
CA TYR A 626 20.12 -4.39 14.37
C TYR A 626 20.52 -2.93 14.60
N TYR A 627 19.53 -2.12 14.96
CA TYR A 627 19.68 -0.70 15.24
C TYR A 627 18.66 -0.26 16.30
N THR A 628 18.90 0.92 16.86
CA THR A 628 18.03 1.55 17.84
C THR A 628 17.08 2.56 17.20
N ARG A 629 15.97 2.84 17.88
CA ARG A 629 15.19 4.08 17.73
C ARG A 629 15.08 4.73 19.10
N GLY A 630 15.01 6.06 19.17
CA GLY A 630 15.04 6.71 20.47
C GLY A 630 14.61 8.17 20.54
N TRP A 631 14.29 8.58 21.77
CA TRP A 631 13.78 9.90 22.11
C TRP A 631 14.61 10.53 23.23
N GLN A 632 14.61 11.86 23.28
CA GLN A 632 15.15 12.66 24.37
C GLN A 632 14.06 13.53 25.00
N GLY A 633 14.30 14.02 26.22
CA GLY A 633 13.30 14.79 26.96
C GLY A 633 12.06 13.98 27.32
N VAL A 634 12.22 12.67 27.53
CA VAL A 634 11.13 11.75 27.86
C VAL A 634 10.52 12.08 29.22
N THR A 635 9.18 12.07 29.29
CA THR A 635 8.40 12.31 30.51
C THR A 635 7.40 11.19 30.75
N GLY A 636 7.13 10.87 32.03
CA GLY A 636 6.24 9.77 32.40
C GLY A 636 6.83 8.39 32.07
N GLY A 637 5.96 7.37 32.05
CA GLY A 637 6.36 5.99 31.82
C GLY A 637 7.12 5.35 32.99
N GLU A 638 7.63 4.13 32.75
CA GLU A 638 8.49 3.40 33.69
C GLU A 638 9.89 3.29 33.08
N ASN A 639 10.86 4.06 33.62
CA ASN A 639 12.19 4.23 33.00
C ASN A 639 12.08 4.62 31.52
N GLY A 640 11.19 5.57 31.23
CA GLY A 640 10.87 6.08 29.89
C GLY A 640 9.87 5.24 29.09
N LEU A 641 9.77 3.93 29.32
CA LEU A 641 8.87 3.06 28.57
C LEU A 641 7.40 3.46 28.76
N TRP A 642 6.67 3.58 27.65
CA TRP A 642 5.29 4.08 27.58
C TRP A 642 5.11 5.53 28.08
N GLY A 643 6.22 6.28 28.14
CA GLY A 643 6.24 7.72 28.37
C GLY A 643 5.89 8.53 27.12
N ARG A 644 6.10 9.84 27.20
CA ARG A 644 5.89 10.79 26.10
C ARG A 644 7.12 11.66 25.90
N ALA A 645 7.44 11.94 24.65
CA ALA A 645 8.56 12.79 24.27
C ALA A 645 8.20 13.63 23.04
N ALA A 646 7.31 14.61 23.21
CA ALA A 646 6.93 15.51 22.13
C ALA A 646 8.06 16.52 21.84
N LEU A 647 8.30 16.81 20.57
CA LEU A 647 9.22 17.88 20.18
C LEU A 647 8.79 19.20 20.85
N PRO A 648 9.69 19.95 21.53
CA PRO A 648 9.31 21.14 22.28
C PRO A 648 8.58 22.20 21.46
N ASN A 649 8.91 22.30 20.16
CA ASN A 649 8.21 23.15 19.20
C ASN A 649 7.61 22.30 18.07
N GLN A 650 6.31 22.01 18.14
CA GLN A 650 5.61 21.25 17.10
C GLN A 650 5.55 21.97 15.73
N ALA A 651 5.88 23.26 15.65
CA ALA A 651 6.02 23.94 14.37
C ALA A 651 7.32 23.58 13.63
N GLU A 652 8.24 22.87 14.28
CA GLU A 652 9.52 22.40 13.74
C GLU A 652 9.50 20.90 13.39
N CYS A 653 8.33 20.26 13.43
CA CYS A 653 8.19 18.86 13.01
C CYS A 653 8.70 18.66 11.59
N ALA A 654 9.40 17.55 11.37
CA ALA A 654 9.79 17.13 10.04
C ALA A 654 8.53 16.91 9.17
N PRO A 655 8.60 17.16 7.85
CA PRO A 655 7.48 16.90 6.95
C PRO A 655 6.89 15.50 7.16
N GLY A 656 5.56 15.40 7.18
CA GLY A 656 4.83 14.16 7.42
C GLY A 656 4.74 13.69 8.87
N THR A 657 5.41 14.37 9.81
CA THR A 657 5.26 14.10 11.25
C THR A 657 4.41 15.19 11.91
N GLY A 658 3.77 14.86 13.04
CA GLY A 658 2.94 15.82 13.77
C GLY A 658 1.63 16.23 13.06
N GLU A 659 1.15 15.45 12.10
CA GLU A 659 -0.10 15.74 11.39
C GLU A 659 -1.33 15.25 12.18
N GLY A 660 -2.18 16.18 12.62
CA GLY A 660 -3.49 15.91 13.25
C GLY A 660 -3.58 16.35 14.73
N GLU A 661 -4.81 16.43 15.27
CA GLU A 661 -5.06 16.97 16.62
C GLU A 661 -4.48 16.12 17.77
N LYS A 662 -4.19 14.83 17.51
CA LYS A 662 -3.71 13.86 18.52
C LYS A 662 -2.31 13.33 18.26
N ASN A 663 -1.66 13.81 17.19
CA ASN A 663 -0.36 13.31 16.73
C ASN A 663 0.67 14.42 16.87
N ASN A 664 1.51 14.33 17.89
CA ASN A 664 2.69 15.19 17.98
C ASN A 664 3.88 14.46 17.34
N CYS A 665 4.77 15.20 16.68
CA CYS A 665 6.07 14.62 16.33
C CYS A 665 6.94 14.45 17.59
N GLY A 666 7.77 13.42 17.57
CA GLY A 666 8.65 13.08 18.68
C GLY A 666 9.88 13.97 18.76
N HIS A 667 10.43 14.08 19.97
CA HIS A 667 11.72 14.68 20.23
C HIS A 667 12.80 13.60 20.12
N GLY A 668 13.23 13.30 18.89
CA GLY A 668 14.24 12.28 18.64
C GLY A 668 15.56 12.60 19.34
N ALA A 669 16.24 11.56 19.84
CA ALA A 669 17.57 11.72 20.43
C ALA A 669 18.61 12.10 19.35
N VAL A 670 19.67 12.80 19.76
CA VAL A 670 20.68 13.44 18.88
C VAL A 670 22.11 13.19 19.39
N GLY A 671 23.10 13.51 18.56
CA GLY A 671 24.52 13.42 18.88
C GLY A 671 24.98 11.98 19.12
N ILE A 672 25.60 11.72 20.28
CA ILE A 672 26.05 10.37 20.63
C ILE A 672 24.90 9.35 20.69
N ASP A 673 23.67 9.82 20.90
CA ASP A 673 22.48 8.94 20.93
C ASP A 673 21.91 8.67 19.54
N ASN A 674 22.54 9.14 18.45
CA ASN A 674 21.99 9.10 17.10
C ASN A 674 23.10 9.09 16.03
N MET A 675 24.10 8.23 16.21
CA MET A 675 25.30 8.19 15.38
C MET A 675 25.04 7.74 13.93
N TRP A 676 23.97 6.98 13.67
CA TRP A 676 23.49 6.62 12.32
C TRP A 676 22.33 7.53 11.90
N HIS A 677 22.50 8.84 12.06
CA HIS A 677 21.53 9.80 11.61
C HIS A 677 21.60 10.05 10.10
N ASP A 678 20.45 10.35 9.54
CA ASP A 678 20.36 11.08 8.28
C ASP A 678 20.55 12.58 8.53
N THR A 679 20.81 13.33 7.47
CA THR A 679 20.88 14.79 7.50
C THR A 679 19.75 15.42 6.71
N ASP A 680 19.25 16.56 7.19
CA ASP A 680 18.34 17.40 6.43
C ASP A 680 19.05 18.00 5.18
N PRO A 681 18.32 18.62 4.24
CA PRO A 681 18.94 19.25 3.06
C PRO A 681 19.94 20.39 3.35
N LYS A 682 20.04 20.86 4.60
CA LYS A 682 21.04 21.85 5.04
C LYS A 682 22.27 21.19 5.66
N GLY A 683 22.28 19.86 5.79
CA GLY A 683 23.34 19.08 6.42
C GLY A 683 23.23 19.00 7.93
N ASN A 684 22.09 19.38 8.53
CA ASN A 684 21.89 19.23 9.97
C ASN A 684 21.47 17.80 10.30
N GLU A 685 21.93 17.27 11.43
CA GLU A 685 21.47 16.00 11.98
C GLU A 685 19.94 15.99 12.16
N MET A 686 19.31 14.89 11.72
CA MET A 686 17.91 14.58 12.04
C MET A 686 17.83 13.68 13.26
N GLY A 687 17.22 14.18 14.34
CA GLY A 687 17.05 13.43 15.59
C GLY A 687 16.13 12.22 15.44
N ALA A 688 16.65 11.03 15.70
CA ALA A 688 15.89 9.78 15.60
C ALA A 688 16.28 8.73 16.65
N GLY A 689 17.35 8.97 17.40
CA GLY A 689 17.93 7.97 18.30
C GLY A 689 18.44 6.71 17.59
N SER A 690 18.95 6.86 16.37
CA SER A 690 19.34 5.76 15.46
C SER A 690 20.82 5.42 15.62
N ASN A 691 21.11 4.23 16.11
CA ASN A 691 22.46 3.74 16.34
C ASN A 691 22.55 2.26 15.96
N PRO A 692 23.72 1.78 15.52
CA PRO A 692 23.96 0.35 15.46
C PRO A 692 23.99 -0.28 16.86
N MET A 693 23.68 -1.57 16.95
CA MET A 693 23.68 -2.25 18.24
C MET A 693 25.05 -2.32 18.92
N TRP A 694 26.16 -2.33 18.17
CA TRP A 694 27.50 -2.22 18.78
C TRP A 694 27.70 -0.87 19.49
N HIS A 695 27.18 0.22 18.95
CA HIS A 695 27.26 1.52 19.62
C HIS A 695 26.39 1.54 20.88
N ALA A 696 25.14 1.06 20.80
CA ALA A 696 24.27 0.95 21.96
C ALA A 696 24.88 0.08 23.07
N LYS A 697 25.57 -1.02 22.73
CA LYS A 697 26.31 -1.83 23.71
C LYS A 697 27.49 -1.08 24.33
N ASN A 698 28.17 -0.21 23.59
CA ASN A 698 29.18 0.68 24.18
C ASN A 698 28.56 1.73 25.12
N LEU A 699 27.43 2.33 24.76
CA LEU A 699 26.68 3.23 25.65
C LEU A 699 26.31 2.53 26.96
N GLU A 700 25.77 1.31 26.88
CA GLU A 700 25.44 0.46 28.04
C GLU A 700 26.64 0.27 28.98
N LYS A 701 27.86 0.16 28.43
CA LYS A 701 29.09 -0.04 29.20
C LYS A 701 29.85 1.24 29.53
N GLY A 702 29.35 2.41 29.13
CA GLY A 702 30.03 3.69 29.33
C GLY A 702 31.31 3.82 28.51
N ILE A 703 31.35 3.23 27.31
CA ILE A 703 32.51 3.23 26.40
C ILE A 703 32.29 4.30 25.31
N TRP A 704 33.28 5.16 25.09
CA TRP A 704 33.25 6.21 24.07
C TRP A 704 33.31 5.66 22.63
N GLY A 705 34.10 4.61 22.42
CA GLY A 705 34.32 3.98 21.12
C GLY A 705 35.40 4.67 20.29
N SER A 706 36.35 3.89 19.77
CA SER A 706 37.44 4.40 18.92
C SER A 706 36.97 4.88 17.54
N TYR A 707 35.76 4.51 17.13
CA TYR A 707 35.12 4.89 15.86
C TYR A 707 34.53 6.30 15.86
N ALA A 708 34.49 7.00 17.00
CA ALA A 708 33.77 8.27 17.14
C ALA A 708 34.15 9.32 16.07
N GLN A 709 35.43 9.42 15.73
CA GLN A 709 35.91 10.35 14.70
C GLN A 709 35.39 10.01 13.30
N ALA A 710 35.24 8.72 12.96
CA ALA A 710 34.75 8.28 11.65
C ALA A 710 33.25 8.63 11.44
N TYR A 711 32.54 8.90 12.53
CA TYR A 711 31.15 9.34 12.55
C TYR A 711 31.01 10.83 12.94
N ASN A 712 32.11 11.60 12.89
CA ASN A 712 32.13 13.04 13.16
C ASN A 712 31.60 13.48 14.54
N LEU A 713 31.69 12.63 15.56
CA LEU A 713 31.32 13.01 16.92
C LEU A 713 32.39 13.95 17.52
N ASP A 714 31.97 15.15 17.96
CA ASP A 714 32.82 16.19 18.55
C ASP A 714 32.37 16.55 19.99
N PRO A 715 32.73 15.74 20.99
CA PRO A 715 32.34 15.98 22.38
C PRO A 715 32.94 17.25 22.98
N VAL A 716 33.91 17.89 22.32
CA VAL A 716 34.56 19.11 22.80
C VAL A 716 33.67 20.32 22.51
N ASN A 717 33.13 20.39 21.29
CA ASN A 717 32.37 21.53 20.82
C ASN A 717 30.86 21.29 20.80
N GLU A 718 30.41 20.04 20.69
CA GLU A 718 29.01 19.64 20.63
C GLU A 718 28.60 18.89 21.92
N PRO A 719 27.84 19.53 22.83
CA PRO A 719 27.44 18.90 24.09
C PRO A 719 26.59 17.63 23.91
N ALA A 720 25.82 17.53 22.82
CA ALA A 720 25.02 16.35 22.49
C ALA A 720 25.88 15.11 22.23
N ASP A 721 27.12 15.31 21.80
CA ASP A 721 28.06 14.22 21.54
C ASP A 721 28.72 13.71 22.81
N GLN A 722 28.57 14.38 23.95
CA GLN A 722 29.19 13.93 25.19
C GLN A 722 28.50 12.69 25.77
N LEU A 723 29.31 11.71 26.18
CA LEU A 723 28.84 10.57 26.97
C LEU A 723 28.59 11.02 28.42
N VAL A 724 27.34 11.36 28.73
CA VAL A 724 26.90 11.87 30.03
C VAL A 724 25.89 10.91 30.66
N GLY A 725 26.03 10.67 31.97
CA GLY A 725 25.14 9.81 32.73
C GLY A 725 25.36 8.32 32.49
N LEU A 726 24.43 7.50 32.97
CA LEU A 726 24.45 6.05 32.81
C LEU A 726 23.32 5.61 31.87
N TYR A 727 23.66 4.82 30.85
CA TYR A 727 22.68 4.14 30.01
C TYR A 727 22.34 2.79 30.63
N GLN A 728 21.31 2.78 31.47
CA GLN A 728 20.91 1.57 32.17
C GLN A 728 20.10 0.67 31.23
N ARG A 729 20.55 -0.58 31.05
CA ARG A 729 19.76 -1.60 30.34
C ARG A 729 18.56 -2.03 31.17
N HIS A 730 17.42 -2.09 30.51
CA HIS A 730 16.18 -2.69 30.99
C HIS A 730 15.66 -3.72 29.98
N TYR A 731 14.75 -4.59 30.42
CA TYR A 731 14.18 -5.65 29.59
C TYR A 731 12.71 -5.86 29.97
N ASP A 732 11.83 -5.82 28.97
CA ASP A 732 10.42 -6.16 29.13
C ASP A 732 10.24 -7.63 28.75
N SER A 733 10.02 -8.48 29.74
CA SER A 733 9.87 -9.92 29.52
C SER A 733 8.57 -10.31 28.81
N VAL A 734 7.56 -9.44 28.81
CA VAL A 734 6.30 -9.69 28.08
C VAL A 734 6.49 -9.31 26.62
N ALA A 735 7.00 -8.10 26.35
CA ALA A 735 7.26 -7.64 24.99
C ALA A 735 8.45 -8.35 24.32
N VAL A 736 9.35 -8.97 25.11
CA VAL A 736 10.62 -9.53 24.64
C VAL A 736 11.47 -8.45 23.95
N ALA A 737 11.64 -7.33 24.64
CA ALA A 737 12.30 -6.14 24.11
C ALA A 737 13.20 -5.45 25.17
N PRO A 738 14.50 -5.28 24.89
CA PRO A 738 15.41 -4.48 25.72
C PRO A 738 15.39 -3.00 25.35
N TRP A 739 15.75 -2.14 26.29
CA TRP A 739 16.04 -0.74 26.01
C TRP A 739 17.11 -0.19 26.96
N LEU A 740 17.69 0.96 26.59
CA LEU A 740 18.53 1.77 27.45
C LEU A 740 17.75 2.98 27.95
N TRP A 741 17.83 3.24 29.25
CA TRP A 741 17.32 4.45 29.89
C TRP A 741 18.45 5.25 30.49
N ASN A 742 18.59 6.51 30.07
CA ASN A 742 19.51 7.47 30.68
C ASN A 742 18.69 8.53 31.42
N ALA A 743 18.62 8.41 32.73
CA ALA A 743 17.83 9.28 33.59
C ALA A 743 18.37 10.72 33.65
N ASP A 744 19.68 10.91 33.51
CA ASP A 744 20.33 12.23 33.57
C ASP A 744 20.02 13.05 32.31
N LYS A 745 19.93 12.39 31.15
CA LYS A 745 19.56 13.00 29.87
C LYS A 745 18.05 12.96 29.59
N GLY A 746 17.30 12.10 30.28
CA GLY A 746 15.92 11.79 29.92
C GLY A 746 15.83 11.15 28.54
N VAL A 747 16.77 10.25 28.21
CA VAL A 747 16.89 9.59 26.91
C VAL A 747 16.47 8.12 27.01
N PHE A 748 15.63 7.70 26.06
CA PHE A 748 15.22 6.31 25.87
C PHE A 748 15.71 5.84 24.50
N LEU A 749 16.45 4.72 24.47
CA LEU A 749 16.84 4.03 23.24
C LEU A 749 16.27 2.61 23.26
N SER A 750 15.31 2.31 22.38
CA SER A 750 14.91 0.93 22.15
C SER A 750 16.07 0.16 21.52
N THR A 751 16.34 -1.04 22.01
CA THR A 751 17.47 -1.86 21.55
C THR A 751 17.01 -3.25 21.13
N GLU A 752 17.91 -4.01 20.53
CA GLU A 752 17.77 -5.45 20.30
C GLU A 752 19.09 -6.12 20.71
N ASP A 753 19.06 -7.23 21.44
CA ASP A 753 20.30 -7.91 21.80
C ASP A 753 20.17 -9.42 21.85
N LYS A 754 21.26 -10.09 22.25
CA LYS A 754 21.34 -11.54 22.26
C LYS A 754 20.23 -12.19 23.09
N GLU A 755 19.74 -11.56 24.16
CA GLU A 755 18.69 -12.12 25.02
C GLU A 755 17.34 -12.16 24.29
N SER A 756 16.92 -11.04 23.70
CA SER A 756 15.67 -10.97 22.93
C SER A 756 15.75 -11.77 21.63
N ILE A 757 16.89 -11.75 20.93
CA ILE A 757 17.12 -12.53 19.72
C ILE A 757 16.99 -14.04 19.97
N ASN A 758 17.55 -14.55 21.06
CA ASN A 758 17.39 -15.97 21.40
C ASN A 758 15.92 -16.34 21.62
N THR A 759 15.16 -15.47 22.30
CA THR A 759 13.75 -15.71 22.59
C THR A 759 12.90 -15.62 21.31
N LYS A 760 13.18 -14.66 20.42
CA LYS A 760 12.51 -14.54 19.11
C LYS A 760 12.86 -15.71 18.18
N ALA A 761 14.09 -16.22 18.23
CA ALA A 761 14.47 -17.44 17.51
C ALA A 761 13.72 -18.68 18.04
N ASP A 762 13.55 -18.81 19.35
CA ASP A 762 12.73 -19.87 19.94
C ASP A 762 11.26 -19.74 19.49
N TYR A 763 10.70 -18.53 19.47
CA TYR A 763 9.36 -18.28 18.91
C TYR A 763 9.22 -18.75 17.45
N VAL A 764 10.21 -18.46 16.60
CA VAL A 764 10.22 -18.90 15.19
C VAL A 764 10.24 -20.43 15.07
N ILE A 765 11.00 -21.11 15.93
CA ILE A 765 11.04 -22.57 15.96
C ILE A 765 9.66 -23.11 16.40
N ASP A 766 9.13 -22.61 17.51
CA ASP A 766 7.88 -23.07 18.13
C ASP A 766 6.64 -22.85 17.25
N LYS A 767 6.63 -21.76 16.47
CA LYS A 767 5.54 -21.43 15.54
C LYS A 767 5.77 -21.99 14.13
N GLU A 768 6.85 -22.75 13.92
CA GLU A 768 7.27 -23.28 12.62
C GLU A 768 7.39 -22.21 11.52
N ILE A 769 7.78 -20.99 11.90
CA ILE A 769 7.98 -19.87 10.98
C ILE A 769 9.19 -20.15 10.10
N GLY A 770 9.18 -19.68 8.85
CA GLY A 770 10.24 -19.92 7.86
C GLY A 770 11.62 -19.43 8.29
N GLY A 771 11.70 -18.30 9.01
CA GLY A 771 12.97 -17.79 9.53
C GLY A 771 12.93 -16.37 10.09
N ILE A 772 14.10 -15.75 10.17
CA ILE A 772 14.30 -14.36 10.60
C ILE A 772 15.03 -13.57 9.52
N MET A 773 14.51 -12.39 9.24
CA MET A 773 15.16 -11.32 8.50
C MET A 773 15.64 -10.23 9.46
N PHE A 774 16.73 -9.56 9.14
CA PHE A 774 17.18 -8.40 9.91
C PHE A 774 17.74 -7.26 9.06
N TRP A 775 17.43 -6.05 9.54
CA TRP A 775 17.96 -4.78 9.03
C TRP A 775 18.90 -4.18 10.07
N GLU A 776 20.18 -3.92 9.82
CA GLU A 776 21.00 -4.35 8.68
C GLU A 776 22.28 -5.03 9.20
N LEU A 777 22.96 -5.79 8.33
CA LEU A 777 24.14 -6.59 8.68
C LEU A 777 25.23 -5.80 9.42
N ALA A 778 25.46 -4.54 9.05
CA ALA A 778 26.47 -3.69 9.68
C ALA A 778 26.13 -3.26 11.12
N GLY A 779 24.90 -3.52 11.57
CA GLY A 779 24.42 -3.14 12.90
C GLY A 779 24.73 -4.17 13.99
N ASP A 780 25.01 -5.42 13.61
CA ASP A 780 25.36 -6.49 14.55
C ASP A 780 26.74 -6.27 15.16
N TYR A 781 26.99 -6.88 16.31
CA TYR A 781 28.15 -6.58 17.14
C TYR A 781 29.03 -7.79 17.46
N ASN A 782 30.28 -7.51 17.80
CA ASN A 782 31.17 -8.37 18.56
C ASN A 782 31.89 -7.53 19.61
N CYS A 783 32.23 -8.14 20.74
CA CYS A 783 33.17 -7.54 21.69
C CYS A 783 34.61 -7.81 21.22
N TYR A 784 35.43 -6.77 21.10
CA TYR A 784 36.85 -6.89 20.73
C TYR A 784 37.75 -6.53 21.90
N VAL A 785 38.85 -7.27 22.04
CA VAL A 785 39.95 -6.91 22.95
C VAL A 785 40.74 -5.75 22.34
N LEU A 786 41.01 -4.72 23.16
CA LEU A 786 41.88 -3.61 22.77
C LEU A 786 43.34 -3.89 23.14
N ASP A 787 44.25 -3.56 22.23
CA ASP A 787 45.68 -3.57 22.53
C ASP A 787 46.11 -2.31 23.31
N ALA A 788 47.41 -2.20 23.61
CA ALA A 788 47.97 -1.06 24.34
C ALA A 788 47.84 0.29 23.60
N ASN A 789 47.56 0.26 22.29
CA ASN A 789 47.35 1.45 21.45
C ASN A 789 45.86 1.75 21.23
N GLY A 790 44.95 0.97 21.85
CA GLY A 790 43.51 1.10 21.65
C GLY A 790 43.01 0.53 20.33
N GLN A 791 43.76 -0.37 19.69
CA GLN A 791 43.33 -1.04 18.45
C GLN A 791 42.60 -2.36 18.76
N ARG A 792 41.50 -2.61 18.05
CA ARG A 792 40.75 -3.88 18.10
C ARG A 792 41.62 -5.01 17.56
N THR A 793 41.72 -6.12 18.31
CA THR A 793 42.56 -7.27 17.94
C THR A 793 41.75 -8.53 17.67
N GLN A 794 41.30 -9.22 18.72
CA GLN A 794 40.54 -10.47 18.62
C GLN A 794 39.15 -10.31 19.24
N VAL A 795 38.20 -11.09 18.73
CA VAL A 795 36.85 -11.19 19.30
C VAL A 795 36.91 -11.93 20.64
N ASP A 796 36.34 -11.33 21.67
CA ASP A 796 36.03 -11.99 22.95
C ASP A 796 34.54 -12.35 22.98
N SER A 797 34.22 -13.60 22.64
CA SER A 797 32.85 -14.11 22.63
C SER A 797 32.20 -14.20 24.02
N THR A 798 32.96 -13.99 25.11
CA THR A 798 32.42 -13.93 26.48
C THR A 798 32.04 -12.52 26.90
N GLU A 799 32.38 -11.52 26.07
CA GLU A 799 32.17 -10.08 26.27
C GLU A 799 32.82 -9.50 27.54
N GLN A 800 33.69 -10.27 28.20
CA GLN A 800 34.34 -9.86 29.44
C GLN A 800 35.33 -8.72 29.24
N ALA A 801 36.01 -8.66 28.09
CA ALA A 801 36.90 -7.55 27.75
C ALA A 801 36.14 -6.22 27.76
N CYS A 802 34.98 -6.16 27.10
CA CYS A 802 34.15 -4.96 27.06
C CYS A 802 33.53 -4.64 28.43
N ALA A 803 33.06 -5.66 29.17
CA ALA A 803 32.52 -5.46 30.52
C ALA A 803 33.55 -4.97 31.55
N SER A 804 34.84 -5.26 31.33
CA SER A 804 35.95 -4.87 32.23
C SER A 804 36.69 -3.61 31.79
N GLY A 805 36.26 -2.96 30.70
CA GLY A 805 36.92 -1.77 30.15
C GLY A 805 38.22 -2.04 29.38
N ASN A 806 38.52 -3.30 29.07
CA ASN A 806 39.68 -3.73 28.27
C ASN A 806 39.32 -3.98 26.79
N GLY A 807 38.09 -3.66 26.41
CA GLY A 807 37.53 -3.95 25.10
C GLY A 807 36.48 -2.91 24.71
N GLU A 808 36.06 -2.97 23.44
CA GLU A 808 34.92 -2.20 22.93
C GLU A 808 34.08 -3.08 21.98
N TYR A 809 32.81 -2.73 21.83
CA TYR A 809 31.95 -3.33 20.82
C TYR A 809 32.15 -2.62 19.48
N HIS A 810 32.15 -3.38 18.39
CA HIS A 810 32.14 -2.87 17.00
C HIS A 810 31.43 -3.88 16.09
N MET A 811 31.39 -3.63 14.79
CA MET A 811 30.75 -4.50 13.80
C MET A 811 31.14 -5.98 13.99
N GLY A 812 30.16 -6.86 13.96
CA GLY A 812 30.34 -8.28 14.22
C GLY A 812 29.13 -9.11 13.83
N ASN A 813 28.90 -10.21 14.53
CA ASN A 813 27.86 -11.19 14.19
C ASN A 813 27.26 -11.91 15.40
N THR A 814 27.28 -11.31 16.59
CA THR A 814 26.83 -11.97 17.83
C THR A 814 25.35 -12.35 17.75
N MET A 815 24.49 -11.47 17.23
CA MET A 815 23.05 -11.75 17.10
C MET A 815 22.77 -12.70 15.95
N THR A 816 23.42 -12.51 14.80
CA THR A 816 23.31 -13.41 13.63
C THR A 816 23.70 -14.82 14.00
N LYS A 817 24.82 -14.97 14.72
CA LYS A 817 25.30 -16.25 15.24
C LYS A 817 24.32 -16.87 16.23
N ALA A 818 23.68 -16.07 17.09
CA ALA A 818 22.67 -16.59 18.02
C ALA A 818 21.45 -17.16 17.28
N ILE A 819 20.99 -16.50 16.22
CA ILE A 819 19.92 -17.02 15.34
C ILE A 819 20.37 -18.33 14.69
N TYR A 820 21.53 -18.34 14.03
CA TYR A 820 22.09 -19.52 13.37
C TYR A 820 22.23 -20.70 14.34
N ASP A 821 22.84 -20.50 15.51
CA ASP A 821 23.08 -21.58 16.48
C ASP A 821 21.76 -22.21 16.97
N LYS A 822 20.70 -21.41 17.13
CA LYS A 822 19.34 -21.91 17.45
C LYS A 822 18.78 -22.71 16.29
N PHE A 823 18.77 -22.12 15.10
CA PHE A 823 18.16 -22.70 13.91
C PHE A 823 18.85 -23.96 13.43
N LYS A 824 20.16 -24.08 13.58
CA LYS A 824 20.92 -25.29 13.24
C LYS A 824 20.38 -26.57 13.88
N SER A 825 19.71 -26.44 15.03
CA SER A 825 19.11 -27.55 15.77
C SER A 825 17.58 -27.66 15.61
N ALA A 826 16.95 -26.78 14.83
CA ALA A 826 15.51 -26.75 14.65
C ALA A 826 15.03 -27.90 13.75
N THR A 827 13.83 -28.41 14.04
CA THR A 827 13.11 -29.28 13.10
C THR A 827 12.76 -28.49 11.83
N PRO A 828 12.65 -29.09 10.64
CA PRO A 828 12.14 -28.39 9.44
C PRO A 828 10.78 -27.72 9.69
N TYR A 829 10.51 -26.62 9.01
CA TYR A 829 9.26 -25.86 9.20
C TYR A 829 8.08 -26.56 8.52
N GLY A 830 6.87 -26.32 9.01
CA GLY A 830 5.63 -26.70 8.37
C GLY A 830 5.38 -25.88 7.10
N ASN A 831 4.93 -26.55 6.04
CA ASN A 831 4.74 -25.94 4.71
C ASN A 831 3.30 -26.03 4.21
N THR A 832 2.31 -26.05 5.11
CA THR A 832 0.89 -26.14 4.74
C THR A 832 0.10 -24.97 5.31
N LEU A 833 -0.74 -24.35 4.48
CA LEU A 833 -1.67 -23.31 4.89
C LEU A 833 -2.79 -23.89 5.74
N ALA A 834 -3.28 -25.08 5.35
CA ALA A 834 -4.34 -25.80 6.02
C ALA A 834 -4.03 -26.07 7.49
N THR A 835 -5.02 -25.78 8.34
CA THR A 835 -4.95 -25.96 9.80
C THR A 835 -5.68 -27.23 10.27
N GLY A 836 -6.43 -27.88 9.38
CA GLY A 836 -7.22 -29.07 9.64
C GLY A 836 -7.24 -30.04 8.46
N THR A 837 -8.13 -31.03 8.53
CA THR A 837 -8.28 -32.03 7.48
C THR A 837 -8.82 -31.40 6.20
N ILE A 838 -8.10 -31.57 5.09
CA ILE A 838 -8.56 -31.19 3.76
C ILE A 838 -9.50 -32.29 3.24
N ALA A 839 -10.64 -31.89 2.64
CA ALA A 839 -11.56 -32.84 2.01
C ALA A 839 -10.86 -33.62 0.88
N SER A 840 -11.34 -34.83 0.58
CA SER A 840 -10.72 -35.69 -0.45
C SER A 840 -11.08 -35.30 -1.89
N GLU A 841 -12.12 -34.49 -2.07
CA GLU A 841 -12.63 -34.04 -3.37
C GLU A 841 -12.85 -32.52 -3.34
N THR A 842 -12.84 -31.92 -4.54
CA THR A 842 -13.08 -30.48 -4.72
C THR A 842 -14.34 -30.20 -5.51
N VAL A 843 -14.88 -28.99 -5.31
CA VAL A 843 -15.88 -28.38 -6.18
C VAL A 843 -15.33 -27.10 -6.80
N ASP A 844 -15.79 -26.80 -8.02
CA ASP A 844 -15.43 -25.57 -8.72
C ASP A 844 -16.36 -24.43 -8.29
N ILE A 845 -16.06 -23.83 -7.15
CA ILE A 845 -16.70 -22.59 -6.68
C ILE A 845 -15.60 -21.53 -6.59
N ALA A 846 -15.77 -20.43 -7.33
CA ALA A 846 -14.84 -19.32 -7.27
C ALA A 846 -15.22 -18.38 -6.13
N VAL A 847 -14.21 -17.80 -5.47
CA VAL A 847 -14.39 -16.81 -4.42
C VAL A 847 -13.66 -15.53 -4.80
N SER A 848 -14.30 -14.38 -4.60
CA SER A 848 -13.66 -13.07 -4.68
C SER A 848 -14.02 -12.23 -3.45
N VAL A 849 -13.04 -11.48 -2.96
CA VAL A 849 -13.22 -10.50 -1.89
C VAL A 849 -12.86 -9.13 -2.45
N GLY A 850 -13.74 -8.15 -2.34
CA GLY A 850 -13.53 -6.83 -2.91
C GLY A 850 -14.50 -5.80 -2.36
N GLY A 851 -14.60 -4.65 -3.03
CA GLY A 851 -15.44 -3.55 -2.56
C GLY A 851 -14.94 -2.91 -1.26
N PHE A 852 -13.62 -3.00 -1.01
CA PHE A 852 -12.97 -2.28 0.06
C PHE A 852 -13.13 -0.78 -0.14
N LYS A 853 -13.38 -0.06 0.94
CA LYS A 853 -13.25 1.40 0.94
C LYS A 853 -11.77 1.74 1.04
N VAL A 854 -11.42 2.97 0.66
CA VAL A 854 -10.10 3.53 0.98
C VAL A 854 -9.85 3.42 2.49
N GLY A 855 -8.60 3.17 2.87
CA GLY A 855 -8.25 2.69 4.19
C GLY A 855 -8.74 3.56 5.37
N ASP A 856 -8.73 4.88 5.24
CA ASP A 856 -9.23 5.79 6.30
C ASP A 856 -10.74 5.72 6.53
N GLN A 857 -11.48 5.10 5.60
CA GLN A 857 -12.93 4.86 5.68
C GLN A 857 -13.25 3.40 6.04
N ASN A 858 -12.23 2.56 6.25
CA ASN A 858 -12.34 1.13 6.47
C ASN A 858 -12.48 0.77 7.97
N TYR A 859 -13.36 1.49 8.68
CA TYR A 859 -13.64 1.33 10.12
C TYR A 859 -15.17 1.20 10.36
N PRO A 860 -15.72 -0.01 10.59
CA PRO A 860 -15.05 -1.32 10.54
C PRO A 860 -14.66 -1.71 9.11
N ILE A 861 -13.90 -2.79 8.97
CA ILE A 861 -13.56 -3.35 7.66
C ILE A 861 -14.77 -4.13 7.18
N ASN A 862 -15.30 -3.75 6.02
CA ASN A 862 -16.57 -4.31 5.55
C ASN A 862 -16.65 -4.64 4.03
N PRO A 863 -15.76 -5.51 3.51
CA PRO A 863 -15.75 -5.88 2.10
C PRO A 863 -16.91 -6.80 1.73
N LYS A 864 -17.15 -6.90 0.43
CA LYS A 864 -18.03 -7.90 -0.16
C LYS A 864 -17.23 -9.17 -0.49
N ILE A 865 -17.73 -10.31 -0.04
CA ILE A 865 -17.26 -11.64 -0.45
C ILE A 865 -18.31 -12.29 -1.36
N SER A 866 -17.88 -12.81 -2.51
CA SER A 866 -18.76 -13.38 -3.54
C SER A 866 -18.38 -14.84 -3.82
N PHE A 867 -19.36 -15.72 -3.86
CA PHE A 867 -19.22 -17.14 -4.17
C PHE A 867 -19.92 -17.44 -5.50
N THR A 868 -19.16 -17.83 -6.52
CA THR A 868 -19.66 -18.13 -7.86
C THR A 868 -19.65 -19.63 -8.11
N ASN A 869 -20.81 -20.21 -8.40
CA ASN A 869 -20.95 -21.64 -8.63
C ASN A 869 -20.55 -22.03 -10.06
N ASN A 870 -19.35 -22.56 -10.25
CA ASN A 870 -18.86 -23.06 -11.54
C ASN A 870 -18.96 -24.59 -11.68
N THR A 871 -19.65 -25.27 -10.76
CA THR A 871 -19.74 -26.74 -10.75
C THR A 871 -20.55 -27.33 -11.92
N GLY A 872 -21.30 -26.48 -12.64
CA GLY A 872 -22.26 -26.90 -13.66
C GLY A 872 -23.55 -27.51 -13.11
N GLN A 873 -23.71 -27.60 -11.79
CA GLN A 873 -24.90 -28.10 -11.10
C GLN A 873 -25.46 -27.06 -10.13
N GLU A 874 -26.75 -27.14 -9.81
CA GLU A 874 -27.35 -26.28 -8.78
C GLU A 874 -26.91 -26.73 -7.37
N ILE A 875 -26.52 -25.76 -6.54
CA ILE A 875 -26.19 -26.00 -5.13
C ILE A 875 -27.46 -25.75 -4.28
N PRO A 876 -27.96 -26.74 -3.51
CA PRO A 876 -29.22 -26.62 -2.78
C PRO A 876 -29.21 -25.52 -1.70
N GLY A 877 -30.39 -24.97 -1.41
CA GLY A 877 -30.59 -24.14 -0.21
C GLY A 877 -30.28 -24.93 1.07
N GLY A 878 -29.76 -24.27 2.10
CA GLY A 878 -29.28 -24.91 3.33
C GLY A 878 -27.83 -25.40 3.27
N THR A 879 -27.20 -25.40 2.09
CA THR A 879 -25.75 -25.68 1.94
C THR A 879 -24.94 -24.73 2.81
N GLU A 880 -24.02 -25.29 3.61
CA GLU A 880 -23.14 -24.52 4.49
C GLU A 880 -21.79 -24.28 3.81
N PHE A 881 -21.37 -23.02 3.78
CA PHE A 881 -20.08 -22.57 3.31
C PHE A 881 -19.23 -22.20 4.51
N GLN A 882 -17.97 -22.64 4.52
CA GLN A 882 -17.04 -22.39 5.60
C GLN A 882 -15.69 -21.91 5.07
N PHE A 883 -15.00 -21.11 5.86
CA PHE A 883 -13.64 -20.64 5.58
C PHE A 883 -12.96 -20.14 6.87
N ASP A 884 -11.65 -19.95 6.82
CA ASP A 884 -10.84 -19.50 7.93
C ASP A 884 -10.44 -18.03 7.77
N ILE A 885 -10.56 -17.25 8.85
CA ILE A 885 -9.97 -15.92 8.97
C ILE A 885 -8.87 -15.94 10.03
N PRO A 886 -7.73 -15.23 9.85
CA PRO A 886 -6.66 -15.22 10.85
C PRO A 886 -7.09 -14.57 12.15
N VAL A 887 -6.49 -15.02 13.26
CA VAL A 887 -6.71 -14.46 14.61
C VAL A 887 -6.15 -13.04 14.80
N SER A 888 -5.55 -12.45 13.75
CA SER A 888 -5.24 -11.02 13.73
C SER A 888 -6.51 -10.17 13.85
N ALA A 889 -7.66 -10.70 13.42
CA ALA A 889 -8.98 -10.15 13.69
C ALA A 889 -9.64 -10.83 14.89
N PRO A 890 -10.39 -10.09 15.74
CA PRO A 890 -11.18 -10.70 16.82
C PRO A 890 -12.23 -11.68 16.30
N ASP A 891 -12.66 -12.60 17.16
CA ASP A 891 -13.59 -13.70 16.87
C ASP A 891 -15.07 -13.30 16.75
N ASN A 892 -15.32 -12.10 16.22
CA ASN A 892 -16.65 -11.48 16.13
C ASN A 892 -17.04 -11.12 14.69
N ALA A 893 -16.42 -11.78 13.70
CA ALA A 893 -16.76 -11.65 12.30
C ALA A 893 -18.23 -12.05 12.03
N LYS A 894 -18.88 -11.28 11.16
CA LYS A 894 -20.31 -11.40 10.84
C LYS A 894 -20.60 -10.81 9.46
N ASP A 895 -21.86 -10.84 9.02
CA ASP A 895 -22.29 -10.16 7.80
C ASP A 895 -23.37 -9.09 8.06
N GLN A 896 -23.55 -8.18 7.09
CA GLN A 896 -24.60 -7.16 7.06
C GLN A 896 -25.73 -7.47 6.07
N SER A 897 -25.63 -8.56 5.32
CA SER A 897 -26.57 -8.93 4.25
C SER A 897 -27.70 -9.85 4.73
N GLY A 898 -27.64 -10.32 5.98
CA GLY A 898 -28.59 -11.28 6.55
C GLY A 898 -28.31 -12.74 6.18
N GLY A 899 -27.09 -13.05 5.73
CA GLY A 899 -26.65 -14.40 5.38
C GLY A 899 -26.32 -15.29 6.58
N GLY A 900 -26.16 -14.70 7.77
CA GLY A 900 -25.94 -15.44 9.01
C GLY A 900 -24.50 -15.92 9.20
N LEU A 901 -23.53 -15.23 8.64
CA LEU A 901 -22.11 -15.48 8.86
C LEU A 901 -21.78 -15.36 10.35
N LYS A 902 -21.09 -16.37 10.89
CA LYS A 902 -20.67 -16.40 12.29
C LYS A 902 -19.38 -17.20 12.45
N VAL A 903 -18.64 -16.92 13.52
CA VAL A 903 -17.54 -17.78 13.98
C VAL A 903 -18.14 -19.06 14.57
N ILE A 904 -17.70 -20.22 14.05
CA ILE A 904 -18.11 -21.56 14.52
C ILE A 904 -17.01 -22.27 15.31
N ALA A 905 -15.75 -21.86 15.15
CA ALA A 905 -14.64 -22.26 16.01
C ALA A 905 -13.66 -21.08 16.15
N SER A 906 -13.29 -20.76 17.39
CA SER A 906 -12.40 -19.62 17.65
C SER A 906 -10.98 -20.10 17.93
N GLY A 907 -10.00 -19.55 17.19
CA GLY A 907 -8.58 -19.77 17.43
C GLY A 907 -8.00 -18.93 18.57
N HIS A 908 -8.72 -17.93 19.06
CA HIS A 908 -8.29 -17.09 20.18
C HIS A 908 -9.51 -16.61 20.96
N THR A 909 -9.60 -17.05 22.21
CA THR A 909 -10.77 -16.77 23.09
C THR A 909 -10.40 -15.97 24.33
N ARG A 910 -9.10 -15.69 24.54
CA ARG A 910 -8.69 -14.81 25.65
C ARG A 910 -9.18 -13.39 25.38
N ALA A 911 -9.37 -12.63 26.47
CA ALA A 911 -9.88 -11.26 26.40
C ALA A 911 -8.84 -10.23 25.90
N ASN A 912 -7.63 -10.68 25.59
CA ASN A 912 -6.51 -9.92 25.04
C ASN A 912 -5.47 -10.90 24.49
N ASN A 913 -4.52 -10.37 23.72
CA ASN A 913 -3.37 -11.09 23.19
C ASN A 913 -2.07 -10.77 23.94
N VAL A 914 -2.15 -10.41 25.24
CA VAL A 914 -0.94 -10.17 26.04
C VAL A 914 -0.14 -11.47 26.11
N GLY A 915 1.14 -11.40 25.72
CA GLY A 915 2.01 -12.58 25.59
C GLY A 915 1.75 -13.46 24.37
N GLY A 916 0.98 -12.97 23.39
CA GLY A 916 0.75 -13.60 22.08
C GLY A 916 -0.67 -14.07 21.84
N LEU A 917 -0.98 -14.43 20.60
CA LEU A 917 -2.23 -15.06 20.16
C LEU A 917 -2.16 -16.60 20.32
N ASP A 918 -3.31 -17.23 20.61
CA ASP A 918 -3.36 -18.64 21.02
C ASP A 918 -3.24 -19.63 19.84
N GLY A 919 -4.08 -19.46 18.84
CA GLY A 919 -4.14 -20.26 17.61
C GLY A 919 -3.89 -19.41 16.37
N VAL A 920 -4.07 -19.97 15.18
CA VAL A 920 -3.78 -19.27 13.91
C VAL A 920 -5.01 -18.71 13.20
N MET A 921 -6.16 -19.38 13.31
CA MET A 921 -7.38 -19.08 12.55
C MET A 921 -8.64 -19.18 13.40
N HIS A 922 -9.65 -18.36 13.10
CA HIS A 922 -11.04 -18.60 13.42
C HIS A 922 -11.74 -19.26 12.21
N ARG A 923 -12.52 -20.32 12.44
CA ARG A 923 -13.41 -20.91 11.44
C ARG A 923 -14.73 -20.15 11.42
N VAL A 924 -15.12 -19.62 10.28
CA VAL A 924 -16.43 -18.98 10.07
C VAL A 924 -17.30 -19.79 9.12
N ALA A 925 -18.61 -19.65 9.26
CA ALA A 925 -19.57 -20.32 8.40
C ALA A 925 -20.83 -19.49 8.18
N PHE A 926 -21.46 -19.69 7.02
CA PHE A 926 -22.82 -19.26 6.73
C PHE A 926 -23.54 -20.35 5.93
N SER A 927 -24.87 -20.31 5.90
CA SER A 927 -25.67 -21.25 5.11
C SER A 927 -26.53 -20.49 4.11
N LEU A 928 -26.69 -21.04 2.90
CA LEU A 928 -27.70 -20.55 1.99
C LEU A 928 -29.08 -20.63 2.68
N PRO A 929 -29.96 -19.62 2.52
CA PRO A 929 -31.32 -19.75 3.01
C PRO A 929 -31.98 -21.02 2.46
N ASN A 930 -32.69 -21.78 3.30
CA ASN A 930 -33.29 -23.07 2.90
C ASN A 930 -34.17 -22.98 1.63
N TRP A 931 -34.73 -21.82 1.35
CA TRP A 931 -35.59 -21.55 0.18
C TRP A 931 -34.83 -21.03 -1.05
N LYS A 932 -33.51 -20.82 -0.97
CA LYS A 932 -32.69 -20.22 -2.02
C LYS A 932 -31.53 -21.13 -2.39
N ALA A 933 -31.67 -21.84 -3.51
CA ALA A 933 -30.55 -22.53 -4.14
C ALA A 933 -29.61 -21.53 -4.86
N LEU A 934 -28.37 -21.96 -5.09
CA LEU A 934 -27.38 -21.24 -5.88
C LEU A 934 -27.24 -21.94 -7.24
N PRO A 935 -27.86 -21.42 -8.32
CA PRO A 935 -27.84 -22.07 -9.64
C PRO A 935 -26.42 -22.14 -10.23
N ALA A 936 -26.22 -23.02 -11.21
CA ALA A 936 -24.98 -23.04 -11.98
C ALA A 936 -24.73 -21.69 -12.65
N GLY A 937 -23.51 -21.16 -12.53
CA GLY A 937 -23.13 -19.79 -12.91
C GLY A 937 -23.68 -18.69 -12.00
N GLY A 938 -24.46 -19.04 -10.98
CA GLY A 938 -25.02 -18.09 -10.02
C GLY A 938 -23.98 -17.58 -9.02
N VAL A 939 -24.24 -16.39 -8.47
CA VAL A 939 -23.40 -15.73 -7.46
C VAL A 939 -24.18 -15.52 -6.17
N TYR A 940 -23.55 -15.81 -5.03
CA TYR A 940 -24.04 -15.44 -3.70
C TYR A 940 -23.05 -14.48 -3.04
N GLU A 941 -23.56 -13.36 -2.51
CA GLU A 941 -22.73 -12.28 -1.96
C GLU A 941 -23.04 -12.05 -0.48
N LEU A 942 -22.01 -11.72 0.29
CA LEU A 942 -22.11 -11.26 1.69
C LEU A 942 -21.28 -10.00 1.89
N ASP A 943 -21.83 -9.02 2.59
CA ASP A 943 -21.11 -7.87 3.12
C ASP A 943 -20.51 -8.27 4.48
N MET A 944 -19.29 -8.82 4.45
CA MET A 944 -18.58 -9.31 5.63
C MET A 944 -18.14 -8.13 6.50
N VAL A 945 -18.08 -8.29 7.82
CA VAL A 945 -17.62 -7.26 8.77
C VAL A 945 -16.65 -7.86 9.77
N TYR A 946 -15.50 -7.20 9.93
CA TYR A 946 -14.46 -7.49 10.92
C TYR A 946 -13.69 -6.20 11.30
N TYR A 947 -12.83 -6.24 12.32
CA TYR A 947 -12.37 -5.02 13.02
C TYR A 947 -10.86 -4.74 12.95
N LEU A 948 -10.03 -5.76 12.78
CA LEU A 948 -8.60 -5.62 12.49
C LEU A 948 -8.27 -6.31 11.16
N PRO A 949 -7.24 -5.85 10.42
CA PRO A 949 -6.91 -6.42 9.12
C PRO A 949 -6.69 -7.94 9.16
N ILE A 950 -7.02 -8.58 8.05
CA ILE A 950 -6.73 -10.00 7.78
C ILE A 950 -6.05 -10.11 6.41
N SER A 951 -5.17 -11.09 6.25
CA SER A 951 -4.90 -11.64 4.91
C SER A 951 -5.77 -12.87 4.67
N GLY A 952 -5.91 -13.31 3.41
CA GLY A 952 -6.86 -14.36 3.05
C GLY A 952 -8.29 -13.81 2.88
N PRO A 953 -9.38 -14.53 3.18
CA PRO A 953 -9.49 -15.80 3.92
C PRO A 953 -8.85 -17.02 3.24
N ALA A 954 -8.85 -18.16 3.92
CA ALA A 954 -8.30 -19.43 3.42
C ALA A 954 -9.13 -20.66 3.85
N ASN A 955 -8.75 -21.84 3.38
CA ASN A 955 -9.31 -23.13 3.77
C ASN A 955 -10.82 -23.24 3.50
N TYR A 956 -11.24 -22.77 2.33
CA TYR A 956 -12.63 -22.79 1.90
C TYR A 956 -13.14 -24.22 1.77
N SER A 957 -14.29 -24.49 2.39
CA SER A 957 -15.03 -25.74 2.21
C SER A 957 -16.52 -25.48 2.10
N VAL A 958 -17.22 -26.45 1.51
CA VAL A 958 -18.68 -26.41 1.40
C VAL A 958 -19.24 -27.78 1.77
N ASN A 959 -20.23 -27.79 2.64
CA ASN A 959 -20.97 -28.99 3.01
C ASN A 959 -22.23 -29.09 2.14
N ILE A 960 -22.21 -30.00 1.16
CA ILE A 960 -23.35 -30.26 0.28
C ILE A 960 -23.94 -31.62 0.67
N ASN A 961 -25.18 -31.61 1.18
CA ASN A 961 -25.90 -32.81 1.60
C ASN A 961 -25.14 -33.67 2.64
N GLY A 962 -24.40 -33.06 3.56
CA GLY A 962 -23.65 -33.76 4.60
C GLY A 962 -22.25 -34.22 4.20
N VAL A 963 -21.79 -33.88 2.99
CA VAL A 963 -20.43 -34.18 2.51
C VAL A 963 -19.65 -32.88 2.36
N ASP A 964 -18.44 -32.83 2.94
CA ASP A 964 -17.53 -31.69 2.83
C ASP A 964 -16.68 -31.79 1.57
N TYR A 965 -16.62 -30.69 0.82
CA TYR A 965 -15.78 -30.53 -0.36
C TYR A 965 -14.84 -29.35 -0.18
N ALA A 966 -13.60 -29.47 -0.65
CA ALA A 966 -12.66 -28.37 -0.74
C ALA A 966 -12.91 -27.55 -2.01
N PHE A 967 -12.30 -26.37 -2.11
CA PHE A 967 -12.46 -25.53 -3.28
C PHE A 967 -11.29 -25.77 -4.24
N LYS A 968 -11.61 -25.97 -5.53
CA LYS A 968 -10.64 -26.30 -6.57
C LYS A 968 -9.48 -25.30 -6.68
N PHE A 969 -9.74 -24.01 -6.45
CA PHE A 969 -8.71 -22.99 -6.60
C PHE A 969 -7.62 -23.06 -5.52
N GLU A 970 -7.95 -23.54 -4.31
CA GLU A 970 -6.96 -23.78 -3.24
C GLU A 970 -6.33 -25.17 -3.37
N GLN A 971 -7.09 -26.15 -3.86
CA GLN A 971 -6.67 -27.55 -3.94
C GLN A 971 -6.75 -28.08 -5.39
N PRO A 972 -5.99 -27.51 -6.34
CA PRO A 972 -6.13 -27.82 -7.76
C PRO A 972 -5.73 -29.26 -8.13
N ASP A 973 -5.00 -29.94 -7.24
CA ASP A 973 -4.49 -31.30 -7.44
C ASP A 973 -5.46 -32.40 -6.95
N LEU A 974 -6.54 -32.03 -6.25
CA LEU A 974 -7.57 -32.97 -5.80
C LEU A 974 -8.63 -33.25 -6.89
N PRO A 975 -9.22 -34.46 -6.94
CA PRO A 975 -10.26 -34.79 -7.91
C PRO A 975 -11.50 -33.90 -7.76
N LEU A 976 -12.12 -33.53 -8.88
CA LEU A 976 -13.42 -32.85 -8.90
C LEU A 976 -14.54 -33.84 -8.53
N ALA A 977 -15.41 -33.43 -7.63
CA ALA A 977 -16.57 -34.19 -7.20
C ALA A 977 -17.64 -34.31 -8.30
N ASP A 978 -18.29 -35.48 -8.38
CA ASP A 978 -19.47 -35.69 -9.24
C ASP A 978 -20.75 -35.39 -8.47
N LEU A 979 -21.30 -34.19 -8.68
CA LEU A 979 -22.55 -33.75 -8.06
C LEU A 979 -23.81 -34.24 -8.81
N SER A 980 -23.67 -34.98 -9.92
CA SER A 980 -24.79 -35.36 -10.80
C SER A 980 -25.52 -36.64 -10.36
N SER A 981 -24.92 -37.46 -9.51
CA SER A 981 -25.59 -38.59 -8.88
C SER A 981 -26.49 -38.09 -7.74
N GLY A 982 -27.70 -37.68 -8.09
CA GLY A 982 -28.77 -37.40 -7.12
C GLY A 982 -28.83 -38.54 -6.09
N GLY A 983 -28.81 -38.19 -4.81
CA GLY A 983 -28.54 -39.12 -3.71
C GLY A 983 -29.30 -40.44 -3.82
N SER A 984 -28.54 -41.55 -3.83
CA SER A 984 -28.94 -42.80 -3.20
C SER A 984 -27.71 -43.67 -2.92
N ASP A 985 -27.51 -43.92 -1.63
CA ASP A 985 -26.93 -45.12 -1.00
C ASP A 985 -25.48 -45.53 -1.32
N GLY A 986 -24.57 -44.87 -0.62
CA GLY A 986 -23.54 -45.55 0.18
C GLY A 986 -23.70 -45.13 1.64
N GLY A 987 -24.70 -45.66 2.33
CA GLY A 987 -25.01 -45.29 3.71
C GLY A 987 -23.93 -45.66 4.72
N ASP A 988 -23.67 -44.74 5.65
CA ASP A 988 -23.88 -45.05 7.07
C ASP A 988 -24.51 -43.81 7.75
N THR A 989 -25.73 -43.97 8.23
CA THR A 989 -26.49 -42.93 8.95
C THR A 989 -26.15 -43.01 10.43
N GLY A 990 -25.49 -41.99 10.95
CA GLY A 990 -25.08 -41.90 12.36
C GLY A 990 -25.57 -40.66 13.11
N GLY A 991 -26.75 -40.12 12.78
CA GLY A 991 -27.41 -39.12 13.62
C GLY A 991 -28.20 -39.78 14.74
N GLY A 992 -27.56 -40.02 15.89
CA GLY A 992 -28.19 -40.55 17.10
C GLY A 992 -27.79 -39.73 18.33
N ASP A 993 -28.79 -39.13 18.95
CA ASP A 993 -28.76 -38.42 20.23
C ASP A 993 -28.04 -39.24 21.35
N THR A 994 -27.21 -38.54 22.13
CA THR A 994 -26.69 -38.89 23.47
C THR A 994 -26.35 -40.36 23.77
N GLY A 995 -25.11 -40.76 23.47
CA GLY A 995 -24.51 -41.97 24.06
C GLY A 995 -23.24 -42.41 23.33
N GLY A 996 -22.07 -42.00 23.82
CA GLY A 996 -20.79 -42.41 23.24
C GLY A 996 -20.57 -43.92 23.28
N THR A 997 -20.21 -44.50 22.14
CA THR A 997 -19.40 -45.73 22.04
C THR A 997 -18.56 -45.67 20.76
N THR A 998 -17.23 -45.65 20.92
CA THR A 998 -16.24 -45.74 19.83
C THR A 998 -16.08 -47.19 19.38
N ASN A 999 -15.88 -47.40 18.07
CA ASN A 999 -15.62 -48.72 17.48
C ASN A 999 -14.25 -49.26 17.97
N PRO A 1000 -14.21 -50.47 18.56
CA PRO A 1000 -13.03 -51.05 19.21
C PRO A 1000 -12.12 -51.77 18.20
N SER A 1001 -10.89 -51.29 17.95
CA SER A 1001 -9.86 -52.21 17.42
C SER A 1001 -8.39 -51.78 17.53
N ASN A 1002 -8.04 -50.52 17.77
CA ASN A 1002 -6.62 -50.13 17.91
C ASN A 1002 -6.34 -49.45 19.24
N VAL A 1003 -6.08 -50.23 20.29
CA VAL A 1003 -5.49 -49.73 21.54
C VAL A 1003 -3.98 -49.79 21.43
N ILE A 1004 -3.34 -48.63 21.43
CA ILE A 1004 -1.88 -48.51 21.31
C ILE A 1004 -1.25 -48.73 22.69
N THR A 1005 -0.26 -49.61 22.81
CA THR A 1005 0.49 -49.75 24.07
C THR A 1005 1.43 -48.56 24.27
N TRP A 1006 1.24 -47.78 25.32
CA TRP A 1006 2.08 -46.62 25.63
C TRP A 1006 3.42 -47.05 26.26
N VAL A 1007 4.51 -46.58 25.66
CA VAL A 1007 5.88 -46.68 26.16
C VAL A 1007 6.38 -45.24 26.36
N PRO A 1008 6.62 -44.79 27.61
CA PRO A 1008 7.10 -43.45 27.91
C PRO A 1008 8.36 -43.10 27.11
N GLY A 1009 8.39 -41.92 26.48
CA GLY A 1009 9.52 -41.46 25.68
C GLY A 1009 9.65 -42.12 24.30
N SER A 1010 8.70 -42.94 23.85
CA SER A 1010 8.80 -43.64 22.55
C SER A 1010 7.49 -43.68 21.76
N THR A 1011 6.33 -43.82 22.43
CA THR A 1011 5.04 -43.86 21.73
C THR A 1011 4.58 -42.44 21.38
N GLN A 1012 4.37 -42.15 20.09
CA GLN A 1012 3.67 -40.96 19.63
C GLN A 1012 2.23 -41.32 19.26
N VAL A 1013 1.29 -40.46 19.66
CA VAL A 1013 -0.14 -40.60 19.36
C VAL A 1013 -0.75 -39.24 19.05
N LYS A 1014 -1.79 -39.22 18.24
CA LYS A 1014 -2.54 -38.01 17.89
C LYS A 1014 -3.85 -37.94 18.66
N THR A 1015 -4.45 -36.76 18.69
CA THR A 1015 -5.77 -36.55 19.31
C THR A 1015 -6.79 -37.57 18.80
N GLY A 1016 -7.47 -38.24 19.72
CA GLY A 1016 -8.44 -39.30 19.44
C GLY A 1016 -7.88 -40.73 19.54
N ASP A 1017 -6.56 -40.92 19.55
CA ASP A 1017 -5.97 -42.25 19.73
C ASP A 1017 -6.21 -42.77 21.15
N VAL A 1018 -6.56 -44.05 21.28
CA VAL A 1018 -6.70 -44.72 22.58
C VAL A 1018 -5.42 -45.47 22.89
N VAL A 1019 -4.79 -45.13 24.01
CA VAL A 1019 -3.57 -45.77 24.50
C VAL A 1019 -3.81 -46.54 25.79
N ILE A 1020 -3.12 -47.66 25.99
CA ILE A 1020 -3.06 -48.38 27.26
C ILE A 1020 -1.72 -48.14 27.94
N TYR A 1021 -1.75 -47.63 29.17
CA TYR A 1021 -0.58 -47.44 30.02
C TYR A 1021 -0.88 -47.87 31.44
N ASN A 1022 0.01 -48.69 32.03
CA ASN A 1022 -0.18 -49.27 33.37
C ASN A 1022 -1.55 -49.95 33.58
N GLY A 1023 -2.07 -50.61 32.53
CA GLY A 1023 -3.35 -51.32 32.58
C GLY A 1023 -4.60 -50.43 32.55
N LYS A 1024 -4.47 -49.13 32.27
CA LYS A 1024 -5.58 -48.20 32.09
C LYS A 1024 -5.55 -47.60 30.68
N CYS A 1025 -6.73 -47.34 30.12
CA CYS A 1025 -6.83 -46.71 28.82
C CYS A 1025 -7.09 -45.21 28.94
N PHE A 1026 -6.52 -44.46 27.99
CA PHE A 1026 -6.66 -43.02 27.89
C PHE A 1026 -6.86 -42.65 26.42
N ILE A 1027 -7.73 -41.68 26.16
CA ILE A 1027 -7.85 -41.07 24.84
C ILE A 1027 -6.98 -39.81 24.81
N ALA A 1028 -6.14 -39.70 23.78
CA ALA A 1028 -5.25 -38.56 23.57
C ALA A 1028 -6.04 -37.30 23.19
N LYS A 1029 -5.64 -36.15 23.74
CA LYS A 1029 -6.13 -34.81 23.43
C LYS A 1029 -4.97 -33.88 23.17
N ASN A 1030 -5.14 -32.90 22.29
CA ASN A 1030 -4.15 -31.86 22.04
C ASN A 1030 -2.76 -32.42 21.64
N ASN A 1031 -2.75 -33.52 20.88
CA ASN A 1031 -1.57 -34.17 20.29
C ASN A 1031 -0.39 -34.31 21.29
N PRO A 1032 -0.51 -35.17 22.31
CA PRO A 1032 0.49 -35.30 23.35
C PRO A 1032 1.83 -35.78 22.79
N GLY A 1033 2.90 -35.06 23.15
CA GLY A 1033 4.27 -35.45 22.85
C GLY A 1033 4.73 -36.65 23.69
N VAL A 1034 5.85 -37.27 23.28
CA VAL A 1034 6.41 -38.47 23.93
C VAL A 1034 6.84 -38.25 25.39
N TRP A 1035 6.99 -36.99 25.82
CA TRP A 1035 7.42 -36.58 27.16
C TRP A 1035 6.30 -36.62 28.21
N GLU A 1036 5.03 -36.62 27.80
CA GLU A 1036 3.89 -36.60 28.72
C GLU A 1036 3.18 -37.95 28.72
N SER A 1037 3.17 -38.65 29.85
CA SER A 1037 2.60 -40.00 29.95
C SER A 1037 1.15 -39.97 30.47
N PRO A 1038 0.25 -40.81 29.92
CA PRO A 1038 -1.15 -40.89 30.31
C PRO A 1038 -1.33 -41.56 31.68
N THR A 1039 -1.21 -40.81 32.78
CA THR A 1039 -1.40 -41.35 34.14
C THR A 1039 -2.75 -41.01 34.76
N GLN A 1040 -3.38 -39.93 34.31
CA GLN A 1040 -4.68 -39.42 34.78
C GLN A 1040 -5.31 -38.51 33.70
N SER A 1041 -6.60 -38.19 33.84
CA SER A 1041 -7.20 -37.16 32.98
C SER A 1041 -6.56 -35.80 33.23
N ASN A 1042 -6.14 -35.12 32.17
CA ASN A 1042 -5.55 -33.79 32.18
C ASN A 1042 -5.78 -33.09 30.82
N TRP A 1043 -4.97 -32.10 30.51
CA TRP A 1043 -5.01 -31.39 29.23
C TRP A 1043 -4.78 -32.30 28.02
N PHE A 1044 -3.94 -33.33 28.19
CA PHE A 1044 -3.45 -34.21 27.13
C PHE A 1044 -4.17 -35.55 27.06
N TRP A 1045 -4.84 -35.96 28.14
CA TRP A 1045 -5.41 -37.29 28.28
C TRP A 1045 -6.80 -37.22 28.91
N ASP A 1046 -7.73 -38.04 28.44
CA ASP A 1046 -8.92 -38.39 29.21
C ASP A 1046 -8.92 -39.88 29.49
N ALA A 1047 -9.08 -40.26 30.76
CA ALA A 1047 -9.27 -41.65 31.13
C ALA A 1047 -10.51 -42.22 30.43
N THR A 1048 -10.34 -43.34 29.75
CA THR A 1048 -11.41 -44.04 29.03
C THR A 1048 -11.40 -45.53 29.37
N THR A 1049 -12.46 -46.23 29.04
CA THR A 1049 -12.50 -47.69 29.14
C THR A 1049 -11.76 -48.30 27.96
N CYS A 1050 -10.92 -49.30 28.22
CA CYS A 1050 -10.34 -50.08 27.15
C CYS A 1050 -11.47 -50.78 26.38
N PRO A 1051 -11.45 -50.76 25.05
CA PRO A 1051 -12.39 -51.51 24.23
C PRO A 1051 -12.39 -53.03 24.50
#